data_AF-A0A7W0HQS4-F1
#
_entry.id   AF-A0A7W0HQS4-F1
#
_cell.length_a   1.000
_cell.length_b   1.000
_cell.length_c   1.000
_cell.angle_alpha   90.00
_cell.angle_beta   90.00
_cell.angle_gamma   90.00
#
_symmetry.space_group_name_H-M   'P 1'
#
loop_
_entity.id
_entity.type
_entity.pdbx_description
1 polymer ?
#
loop_
_entity_poly.entity_id
_entity_poly.type
_entity_poly.pdbx_seq_one_letter_code
_entity_poly.pdbx_strand_id
1 'polypeptide(L)'
;MHPARACLAALCSALAGLLILAGLPAVAQAASWPIFPPTCSYTNIRKVEDRRIHIPKAATHVIPALDTQVTFAVSSTWTETATATLSTTFGIESSINIGKIIGELQARGEATATASYSITGTGTYTTTLTVPPHHTMLATFGVYYQRQLYKVDWQPGCEPPLYTFFGGITAMVPLGTGYELKYDRPGGQGRPNPGGGSSVNPPRPPTPQPVTSVVGLADGTLLATTDTRRIYKMVGGAPVWQSTCGDGICNTESRPTTQAVINAGPATPRNGSSAIDQRGRIYIFVGGAPLHQAHCSAPVNCGTPPKISNWSIDARDHMNGIPADGQLIQGWDGGSATPVAMTVGGARINFANPQEITDTGHGSNWASKVTILSSWAFKGLGEVPIDGTLVQGTGGGASTPVAVFVAGARINFASPQEVVDAGYGADWASRVRAIPTRAFNLVRPDLPADGTLVQGQGTPVAAIVGGARINFASPQEVVDSGFGADWAGKVRSVPTRAFNLIPANVPADGTLVQGQGTPVAAIIGGARVNFASPQEIIDSGFGTNWASMVRAIPTRAFNLIGTQIADGTRIQNAGSTSQAAIVGGAKIPFVSMAELVESGYGNAPTHIVPTRVWTALSDQIMDGTRIQNAGSTSQAAIVGGAKIPFVSMAELTASGYAQLRTQMVPNRVWVALSTRIADGTRIKDAASSGQAAIIGGAKVTFNDITEVNDSGYGDKPIQIVPNRVWVALSTRIADGTRIKDAGSTGQAAIVGGAKIPFVSMAELVESGYGDAPLQVVPNRVWAGLPAQIGDGTIVKAPTSAERWLITSGQRSLTTGSGTTWTIPARVLSLIPQAH
;
A
#
# COMPACT_ATOMS: atom_id res chain seq x y z
N MET A 1 3.02 -36.18 -53.84
CA MET A 1 3.65 -36.04 -52.50
C MET A 1 2.56 -36.22 -51.45
N HIS A 2 2.70 -37.23 -50.59
CA HIS A 2 1.61 -37.85 -49.83
C HIS A 2 1.01 -37.00 -48.69
N PRO A 3 -0.32 -37.09 -48.45
CA PRO A 3 -1.07 -36.34 -47.43
C PRO A 3 -0.85 -36.82 -45.98
N ALA A 4 -0.03 -37.84 -45.74
CA ALA A 4 0.21 -38.38 -44.40
C ALA A 4 1.05 -37.45 -43.49
N ARG A 5 1.86 -36.53 -44.05
CA ARG A 5 2.66 -35.59 -43.25
C ARG A 5 1.89 -34.37 -42.72
N ALA A 6 0.79 -33.98 -43.38
CA ALA A 6 -0.07 -32.89 -42.92
C ALA A 6 -0.94 -33.30 -41.72
N CYS A 7 -1.34 -34.57 -41.64
CA CYS A 7 -2.16 -35.11 -40.56
C CYS A 7 -1.40 -35.19 -39.22
N LEU A 8 -0.09 -35.47 -39.26
CA LEU A 8 0.75 -35.55 -38.05
C LEU A 8 1.09 -34.16 -37.49
N ALA A 9 1.28 -33.16 -38.36
CA ALA A 9 1.53 -31.77 -37.95
C ALA A 9 0.30 -31.11 -37.28
N ALA A 10 -0.92 -31.47 -37.74
CA ALA A 10 -2.17 -31.04 -37.10
C ALA A 10 -2.40 -31.72 -35.74
N LEU A 11 -2.06 -33.01 -35.61
CA LEU A 11 -2.16 -33.74 -34.34
C LEU A 11 -1.15 -33.24 -33.30
N CYS A 12 0.10 -32.96 -33.71
CA CYS A 12 1.12 -32.40 -32.81
C CYS A 12 0.82 -30.95 -32.40
N SER A 13 0.14 -30.16 -33.24
CA SER A 13 -0.31 -28.80 -32.89
C SER A 13 -1.49 -28.81 -31.90
N ALA A 14 -2.37 -29.81 -32.00
CA ALA A 14 -3.46 -30.02 -31.04
C ALA A 14 -2.95 -30.50 -29.66
N LEU A 15 -1.92 -31.35 -29.63
CA LEU A 15 -1.28 -31.80 -28.39
C LEU A 15 -0.38 -30.73 -27.75
N ALA A 16 0.33 -29.93 -28.54
CA ALA A 16 1.11 -28.79 -28.04
C ALA A 16 0.23 -27.65 -27.50
N GLY A 17 -0.96 -27.46 -28.06
CA GLY A 17 -1.97 -26.54 -27.53
C GLY A 17 -2.60 -26.99 -26.19
N LEU A 18 -2.57 -28.29 -25.90
CA LEU A 18 -3.05 -28.84 -24.62
C LEU A 18 -2.07 -28.61 -23.46
N LEU A 19 -0.78 -28.38 -23.73
CA LEU A 19 0.26 -28.19 -22.71
C LEU A 19 0.57 -26.72 -22.34
N ILE A 20 0.00 -25.73 -23.04
CA ILE A 20 0.28 -24.29 -22.79
C ILE A 20 -0.87 -23.60 -22.01
N LEU A 21 -1.63 -24.37 -21.21
CA LEU A 21 -2.69 -23.86 -20.33
C LEU A 21 -2.40 -24.11 -18.83
N ALA A 22 -1.12 -24.06 -18.44
CA ALA A 22 -0.72 -23.83 -17.04
C ALA A 22 -0.58 -22.32 -16.81
N GLY A 23 -1.72 -21.63 -16.71
CA GLY A 23 -1.80 -20.19 -16.51
C GLY A 23 -3.16 -19.79 -15.98
N LEU A 24 -3.62 -20.47 -14.92
CA LEU A 24 -4.78 -20.04 -14.14
C LEU A 24 -4.28 -19.18 -12.97
N PRO A 25 -5.04 -18.14 -12.56
CA PRO A 25 -4.70 -17.33 -11.41
C PRO A 25 -4.63 -18.23 -10.18
N ALA A 26 -3.64 -17.96 -9.31
CA ALA A 26 -3.50 -18.59 -8.01
C ALA A 26 -4.87 -18.68 -7.32
N VAL A 27 -5.22 -19.87 -6.87
CA VAL A 27 -6.31 -20.10 -5.92
C VAL A 27 -6.10 -19.12 -4.77
N ALA A 28 -7.18 -18.41 -4.41
CA ALA A 28 -7.18 -17.48 -3.29
C ALA A 28 -6.52 -18.14 -2.06
N GLN A 29 -5.69 -17.36 -1.37
CA GLN A 29 -5.05 -17.73 -0.12
C GLN A 29 -6.00 -18.54 0.77
N ALA A 30 -5.55 -19.70 1.24
CA ALA A 30 -6.11 -20.29 2.44
C ALA A 30 -5.95 -19.23 3.54
N ALA A 31 -7.06 -18.68 4.04
CA ALA A 31 -7.04 -17.98 5.30
C ALA A 31 -6.39 -18.91 6.34
N SER A 32 -5.41 -18.41 7.08
CA SER A 32 -4.80 -19.13 8.19
C SER A 32 -5.90 -19.67 9.10
N TRP A 33 -5.93 -20.99 9.29
CA TRP A 33 -6.86 -21.64 10.21
C TRP A 33 -6.58 -21.12 11.62
N PRO A 34 -7.59 -20.72 12.41
CA PRO A 34 -7.40 -20.57 13.84
C PRO A 34 -7.14 -21.96 14.43
N ILE A 35 -6.15 -22.06 15.32
CA ILE A 35 -5.87 -23.25 16.11
C ILE A 35 -7.11 -23.55 16.97
N PHE A 36 -7.76 -24.70 16.76
CA PHE A 36 -8.92 -25.12 17.55
C PHE A 36 -8.52 -25.51 18.98
N PRO A 37 -9.34 -25.25 20.01
CA PRO A 37 -9.19 -25.91 21.28
C PRO A 37 -9.39 -27.44 21.10
N PRO A 38 -8.57 -28.31 21.72
CA PRO A 38 -8.51 -29.75 21.43
C PRO A 38 -9.75 -30.58 21.87
N THR A 39 -10.88 -29.97 22.20
CA THR A 39 -12.01 -30.65 22.87
C THR A 39 -13.39 -30.52 22.20
N CYS A 40 -13.54 -29.86 21.04
CA CYS A 40 -14.84 -29.76 20.36
C CYS A 40 -15.04 -30.87 19.29
N SER A 41 -16.21 -31.51 19.29
CA SER A 41 -16.64 -32.51 18.29
C SER A 41 -17.91 -32.04 17.53
N TYR A 42 -18.08 -32.46 16.28
CA TYR A 42 -19.25 -32.13 15.46
C TYR A 42 -20.28 -33.27 15.44
N THR A 43 -21.57 -32.93 15.29
CA THR A 43 -22.66 -33.91 15.32
C THR A 43 -23.24 -34.21 13.94
N ASN A 44 -23.22 -33.27 12.99
CA ASN A 44 -23.73 -33.47 11.64
C ASN A 44 -23.06 -32.55 10.62
N ILE A 45 -22.93 -33.01 9.37
CA ILE A 45 -22.50 -32.20 8.22
C ILE A 45 -23.59 -32.30 7.16
N ARG A 46 -24.20 -31.17 6.79
CA ARG A 46 -25.27 -31.12 5.79
C ARG A 46 -25.01 -30.09 4.72
N LYS A 47 -25.33 -30.42 3.47
CA LYS A 47 -25.16 -29.53 2.30
C LYS A 47 -26.23 -28.44 2.30
N VAL A 48 -25.83 -27.17 2.16
CA VAL A 48 -26.71 -25.99 2.27
C VAL A 48 -26.81 -25.18 1.00
N GLU A 49 -25.78 -25.18 0.15
CA GLU A 49 -25.82 -24.50 -1.16
C GLU A 49 -25.09 -25.33 -2.22
N ASP A 50 -25.61 -25.33 -3.45
CA ASP A 50 -24.97 -25.90 -4.62
C ASP A 50 -25.09 -24.92 -5.78
N ARG A 51 -24.00 -24.24 -6.11
CA ARG A 51 -23.94 -23.25 -7.21
C ARG A 51 -23.00 -23.73 -8.29
N ARG A 52 -23.51 -23.83 -9.53
CA ARG A 52 -22.68 -23.99 -10.72
C ARG A 52 -22.35 -22.62 -11.30
N ILE A 53 -21.07 -22.34 -11.43
CA ILE A 53 -20.54 -21.11 -12.00
C ILE A 53 -19.88 -21.48 -13.34
N HIS A 54 -20.35 -20.84 -14.40
CA HIS A 54 -19.83 -21.04 -15.76
C HIS A 54 -18.64 -20.11 -16.00
N ILE A 55 -17.52 -20.64 -16.48
CA ILE A 55 -16.36 -19.83 -16.89
C ILE A 55 -16.36 -19.76 -18.42
N PRO A 56 -16.52 -18.57 -19.04
CA PRO A 56 -16.61 -18.47 -20.48
C PRO A 56 -15.20 -18.51 -21.09
N LYS A 57 -14.70 -19.71 -21.37
CA LYS A 57 -13.73 -19.94 -22.44
C LYS A 57 -14.14 -21.19 -23.20
N ALA A 58 -14.83 -20.97 -24.32
CA ALA A 58 -15.14 -22.00 -25.29
C ALA A 58 -13.92 -22.19 -26.21
N ALA A 59 -13.36 -23.39 -26.24
CA ALA A 59 -12.58 -23.81 -27.40
C ALA A 59 -13.58 -24.37 -28.41
N THR A 60 -13.69 -23.72 -29.57
CA THR A 60 -14.53 -24.19 -30.68
C THR A 60 -13.65 -24.96 -31.65
N HIS A 61 -13.92 -26.26 -31.82
CA HIS A 61 -13.19 -27.10 -32.78
C HIS A 61 -14.08 -27.42 -33.98
N VAL A 62 -13.52 -27.25 -35.19
CA VAL A 62 -14.15 -27.64 -36.46
C VAL A 62 -13.62 -29.01 -36.85
N ILE A 63 -14.50 -30.01 -36.95
CA ILE A 63 -14.13 -31.36 -37.38
C ILE A 63 -14.51 -31.50 -38.87
N PRO A 64 -13.54 -31.72 -39.78
CA PRO A 64 -13.84 -31.90 -41.20
C PRO A 64 -14.59 -33.21 -41.46
N ALA A 65 -15.43 -33.24 -42.50
CA ALA A 65 -16.22 -34.39 -42.88
C ALA A 65 -15.35 -35.62 -43.17
N LEU A 66 -15.67 -36.75 -42.54
CA LEU A 66 -15.05 -38.06 -42.79
C LEU A 66 -16.14 -39.04 -43.27
N ASP A 67 -15.78 -39.96 -44.16
CA ASP A 67 -16.70 -40.95 -44.77
C ASP A 67 -17.01 -42.16 -43.86
N THR A 68 -16.67 -42.12 -42.57
CA THR A 68 -16.93 -43.21 -41.62
C THR A 68 -17.37 -42.70 -40.24
N GLN A 69 -18.15 -43.53 -39.55
CA GLN A 69 -18.72 -43.27 -38.23
C GLN A 69 -17.60 -43.28 -37.16
N VAL A 70 -17.39 -42.17 -36.45
CA VAL A 70 -16.37 -42.07 -35.38
C VAL A 70 -17.05 -41.90 -34.03
N THR A 71 -16.75 -42.81 -33.10
CA THR A 71 -17.22 -42.76 -31.70
C THR A 71 -16.15 -42.15 -30.82
N PHE A 72 -16.50 -41.15 -30.02
CA PHE A 72 -15.61 -40.55 -29.03
C PHE A 72 -16.03 -40.94 -27.62
N ALA A 73 -15.10 -41.43 -26.81
CA ALA A 73 -15.29 -41.61 -25.38
C ALA A 73 -14.28 -40.74 -24.63
N VAL A 74 -14.76 -39.83 -23.78
CA VAL A 74 -13.90 -38.99 -22.94
C VAL A 74 -14.04 -39.46 -21.50
N SER A 75 -13.05 -40.18 -20.99
CA SER A 75 -12.99 -40.54 -19.58
C SER A 75 -12.10 -39.55 -18.84
N SER A 76 -12.65 -38.82 -17.87
CA SER A 76 -11.87 -37.98 -16.96
C SER A 76 -11.74 -38.67 -15.60
N THR A 77 -10.51 -38.92 -15.16
CA THR A 77 -10.21 -39.38 -13.80
C THR A 77 -9.57 -38.23 -13.03
N TRP A 78 -10.06 -37.92 -11.85
CA TRP A 78 -9.44 -36.90 -10.99
C TRP A 78 -9.13 -37.44 -9.60
N THR A 79 -8.04 -36.94 -9.02
CA THR A 79 -7.59 -37.29 -7.67
C THR A 79 -7.37 -35.98 -6.92
N GLU A 80 -8.07 -35.80 -5.80
CA GLU A 80 -7.90 -34.61 -4.95
C GLU A 80 -7.03 -34.99 -3.74
N THR A 81 -5.96 -34.24 -3.48
CA THR A 81 -5.08 -34.42 -2.32
C THR A 81 -5.09 -33.12 -1.50
N ALA A 82 -5.69 -33.15 -0.32
CA ALA A 82 -5.60 -32.06 0.64
C ALA A 82 -4.54 -32.40 1.70
N THR A 83 -3.57 -31.51 1.94
CA THR A 83 -2.49 -31.72 2.91
C THR A 83 -2.66 -30.76 4.09
N ALA A 84 -2.79 -31.29 5.30
CA ALA A 84 -2.74 -30.51 6.54
C ALA A 84 -1.60 -31.03 7.42
N THR A 85 -0.72 -30.15 7.89
CA THR A 85 0.44 -30.52 8.71
C THR A 85 0.13 -30.28 10.18
N LEU A 86 0.13 -31.35 10.98
CA LEU A 86 0.05 -31.29 12.43
C LEU A 86 1.15 -32.18 13.01
N SER A 87 2.02 -31.62 13.86
CA SER A 87 3.12 -32.35 14.52
C SER A 87 2.72 -32.74 15.93
N THR A 88 2.66 -34.05 16.22
CA THR A 88 2.70 -34.60 17.58
C THR A 88 3.13 -36.07 17.57
N THR A 89 3.67 -36.54 18.70
CA THR A 89 4.64 -37.64 18.80
C THR A 89 4.08 -38.93 19.47
N PHE A 90 4.62 -40.09 19.07
CA PHE A 90 4.59 -41.47 19.68
C PHE A 90 3.33 -42.34 19.44
N GLY A 91 3.36 -43.68 19.24
CA GLY A 91 4.37 -44.74 19.16
C GLY A 91 3.75 -46.02 18.52
N ILE A 92 4.55 -47.00 18.04
CA ILE A 92 4.09 -48.17 17.26
C ILE A 92 4.16 -49.47 18.09
N GLU A 93 3.13 -50.30 18.03
CA GLU A 93 3.22 -51.76 18.17
C GLU A 93 3.04 -52.43 16.79
N SER A 94 3.89 -53.41 16.48
CA SER A 94 3.86 -54.19 15.24
C SER A 94 3.63 -55.67 15.52
N SER A 95 2.94 -56.38 14.61
CA SER A 95 3.26 -57.78 14.34
C SER A 95 3.16 -58.07 12.84
N ILE A 96 4.21 -58.71 12.30
CA ILE A 96 4.26 -59.31 10.96
C ILE A 96 4.57 -60.79 11.15
N ASN A 97 3.88 -61.64 10.41
CA ASN A 97 4.23 -63.06 10.30
C ASN A 97 5.04 -63.32 9.02
N ILE A 98 6.09 -64.12 9.17
CA ILE A 98 7.32 -64.14 8.35
C ILE A 98 7.32 -65.33 7.40
N GLY A 99 7.88 -65.14 6.21
CA GLY A 99 8.46 -66.21 5.39
C GLY A 99 9.87 -65.86 4.89
N LYS A 100 10.90 -66.30 5.66
CA LYS A 100 12.35 -66.57 5.38
C LYS A 100 13.19 -65.57 4.55
N ILE A 101 14.45 -65.16 4.84
CA ILE A 101 15.50 -65.45 5.86
C ILE A 101 16.53 -64.27 5.86
N ILE A 102 16.77 -63.73 7.06
CA ILE A 102 17.99 -63.21 7.76
C ILE A 102 18.92 -62.12 7.16
N GLY A 103 18.94 -60.98 7.88
CA GLY A 103 20.06 -60.07 8.08
C GLY A 103 19.64 -58.84 8.94
N GLU A 104 19.92 -58.82 10.24
CA GLU A 104 19.60 -57.73 11.19
C GLU A 104 20.55 -56.53 11.07
N LEU A 105 20.01 -55.31 11.16
CA LEU A 105 20.71 -54.17 11.77
C LEU A 105 19.70 -53.15 12.33
N GLN A 106 19.79 -52.89 13.64
CA GLN A 106 19.17 -51.73 14.30
C GLN A 106 19.97 -50.46 13.99
N ALA A 107 19.29 -49.43 13.50
CA ALA A 107 19.72 -48.04 13.70
C ALA A 107 18.50 -47.11 13.58
N ARG A 108 18.39 -46.17 14.53
CA ARG A 108 17.41 -45.07 14.54
C ARG A 108 17.55 -44.24 13.27
N GLY A 109 16.44 -44.08 12.56
CA GLY A 109 16.29 -43.12 11.47
C GLY A 109 14.92 -42.47 11.54
N GLU A 110 14.87 -41.15 11.47
CA GLU A 110 13.64 -40.39 11.24
C GLU A 110 13.05 -40.79 9.89
N ALA A 111 11.80 -41.22 9.88
CA ALA A 111 11.05 -41.48 8.66
C ALA A 111 9.79 -40.60 8.65
N THR A 112 9.68 -39.76 7.63
CA THR A 112 8.54 -38.90 7.37
C THR A 112 7.39 -39.75 6.83
N ALA A 113 6.32 -39.93 7.60
CA ALA A 113 5.08 -40.52 7.10
C ALA A 113 4.04 -39.43 6.87
N THR A 114 3.65 -39.27 5.61
CA THR A 114 2.65 -38.30 5.16
C THR A 114 1.28 -38.97 5.20
N ALA A 115 0.42 -38.64 6.15
CA ALA A 115 -0.98 -39.05 6.07
C ALA A 115 -1.72 -38.10 5.12
N SER A 116 -1.83 -38.52 3.86
CA SER A 116 -2.67 -37.88 2.86
C SER A 116 -4.02 -38.59 2.89
N TYR A 117 -5.12 -37.91 3.20
CA TYR A 117 -6.42 -38.44 2.83
C TYR A 117 -6.70 -38.00 1.40
N SER A 118 -6.60 -38.94 0.46
CA SER A 118 -7.11 -38.76 -0.90
C SER A 118 -8.54 -39.28 -0.94
N ILE A 119 -9.51 -38.41 -1.21
CA ILE A 119 -10.82 -38.89 -1.66
C ILE A 119 -10.67 -39.13 -3.16
N THR A 120 -10.58 -40.39 -3.56
CA THR A 120 -10.56 -40.77 -4.98
C THR A 120 -11.99 -41.09 -5.40
N GLY A 121 -12.62 -40.17 -6.12
CA GLY A 121 -13.91 -40.41 -6.76
C GLY A 121 -13.70 -40.63 -8.26
N THR A 122 -13.96 -41.84 -8.75
CA THR A 122 -13.93 -42.16 -10.19
C THR A 122 -15.32 -41.96 -10.78
N GLY A 123 -15.49 -40.94 -11.62
CA GLY A 123 -16.71 -40.73 -12.41
C GLY A 123 -16.42 -40.82 -13.90
N THR A 124 -16.94 -41.84 -14.59
CA THR A 124 -16.82 -41.95 -16.04
C THR A 124 -18.05 -41.33 -16.70
N TYR A 125 -17.87 -40.25 -17.45
CA TYR A 125 -18.94 -39.63 -18.24
C TYR A 125 -18.77 -39.99 -19.72
N THR A 126 -19.47 -41.02 -20.18
CA THR A 126 -19.48 -41.38 -21.61
C THR A 126 -20.56 -40.60 -22.33
N THR A 127 -20.18 -39.81 -23.34
CA THR A 127 -21.13 -39.18 -24.27
C THR A 127 -20.88 -39.72 -25.67
N THR A 128 -21.91 -40.26 -26.31
CA THR A 128 -21.82 -40.84 -27.66
C THR A 128 -22.39 -39.82 -28.65
N LEU A 129 -21.62 -39.49 -29.68
CA LEU A 129 -22.00 -38.45 -30.63
C LEU A 129 -21.83 -38.97 -32.06
N THR A 130 -22.94 -39.12 -32.77
CA THR A 130 -23.00 -39.72 -34.11
C THR A 130 -23.15 -38.65 -35.17
N VAL A 131 -22.19 -38.56 -36.10
CA VAL A 131 -22.23 -37.60 -37.23
C VAL A 131 -22.51 -38.37 -38.53
N PRO A 132 -23.54 -38.01 -39.31
CA PRO A 132 -23.79 -38.61 -40.63
C PRO A 132 -22.71 -38.23 -41.65
N PRO A 133 -22.46 -39.05 -42.69
CA PRO A 133 -21.52 -38.70 -43.76
C PRO A 133 -21.91 -37.36 -44.44
N HIS A 134 -20.90 -36.61 -44.88
CA HIS A 134 -21.00 -35.28 -45.51
C HIS A 134 -21.47 -34.10 -44.64
N HIS A 135 -21.50 -34.24 -43.31
CA HIS A 135 -21.85 -33.13 -42.40
C HIS A 135 -20.63 -32.63 -41.62
N THR A 136 -20.55 -31.30 -41.44
CA THR A 136 -19.54 -30.66 -40.56
C THR A 136 -20.22 -30.33 -39.24
N MET A 137 -19.61 -30.69 -38.12
CA MET A 137 -20.14 -30.41 -36.80
C MET A 137 -19.25 -29.41 -36.05
N LEU A 138 -19.90 -28.41 -35.44
CA LEU A 138 -19.28 -27.55 -34.42
C LEU A 138 -19.61 -28.12 -33.04
N ALA A 139 -18.61 -28.62 -32.32
CA ALA A 139 -18.77 -29.04 -30.94
C ALA A 139 -18.13 -28.01 -30.00
N THR A 140 -18.90 -27.53 -29.02
CA THR A 140 -18.42 -26.57 -28.02
C THR A 140 -18.40 -27.22 -26.65
N PHE A 141 -17.24 -27.23 -26.01
CA PHE A 141 -17.05 -27.77 -24.66
C PHE A 141 -16.93 -26.62 -23.65
N GLY A 142 -17.65 -26.71 -22.54
CA GLY A 142 -17.54 -25.78 -21.43
C GLY A 142 -16.91 -26.43 -20.21
N VAL A 143 -16.20 -25.62 -19.42
CA VAL A 143 -15.73 -26.00 -18.08
C VAL A 143 -16.66 -25.36 -17.05
N TYR A 144 -17.17 -26.16 -16.13
CA TYR A 144 -17.96 -25.68 -15.01
C TYR A 144 -17.16 -25.74 -13.72
N TYR A 145 -17.38 -24.74 -12.87
CA TYR A 145 -16.97 -24.77 -11.48
C TYR A 145 -18.21 -25.00 -10.61
N GLN A 146 -18.25 -26.10 -9.87
CA GLN A 146 -19.34 -26.35 -8.92
C GLN A 146 -18.88 -25.99 -7.51
N ARG A 147 -19.54 -25.01 -6.90
CA ARG A 147 -19.36 -24.60 -5.49
C ARG A 147 -20.39 -25.32 -4.64
N GLN A 148 -19.92 -26.12 -3.69
CA GLN A 148 -20.80 -26.75 -2.69
C GLN A 148 -20.50 -26.17 -1.31
N LEU A 149 -21.55 -25.70 -0.63
CA LEU A 149 -21.49 -25.15 0.71
C LEU A 149 -22.06 -26.18 1.69
N TYR A 150 -21.32 -26.46 2.76
CA TYR A 150 -21.75 -27.38 3.82
C TYR A 150 -21.84 -26.62 5.14
N LYS A 151 -22.87 -26.94 5.93
CA LYS A 151 -23.04 -26.49 7.31
C LYS A 151 -22.69 -27.65 8.23
N VAL A 152 -21.82 -27.36 9.19
CA VAL A 152 -21.45 -28.30 10.25
C VAL A 152 -22.22 -27.87 11.50
N ASP A 153 -23.04 -28.77 12.03
CA ASP A 153 -23.71 -28.58 13.30
C ASP A 153 -22.78 -29.08 14.42
N TRP A 154 -22.49 -28.21 15.39
CA TRP A 154 -21.59 -28.49 16.51
C TRP A 154 -22.37 -28.88 17.76
N GLN A 155 -21.71 -29.54 18.72
CA GLN A 155 -22.30 -29.76 20.04
C GLN A 155 -22.56 -28.41 20.76
N PRO A 156 -23.65 -28.30 21.55
CA PRO A 156 -24.01 -27.07 22.25
C PRO A 156 -22.85 -26.55 23.12
N GLY A 157 -22.48 -25.27 22.95
CA GLY A 157 -21.37 -24.63 23.68
C GLY A 157 -20.07 -24.45 22.90
N CYS A 158 -19.97 -25.00 21.68
CA CYS A 158 -18.85 -24.82 20.75
C CYS A 158 -19.30 -24.08 19.47
N GLU A 159 -19.77 -22.82 19.55
CA GLU A 159 -20.21 -22.05 18.38
C GLU A 159 -19.16 -21.00 17.93
N PRO A 160 -18.31 -21.29 16.93
CA PRO A 160 -17.59 -20.25 16.18
C PRO A 160 -18.45 -19.71 15.01
N PRO A 161 -18.11 -18.55 14.42
CA PRO A 161 -18.85 -17.98 13.29
C PRO A 161 -18.81 -18.91 12.07
N LEU A 162 -19.94 -19.01 11.34
CA LEU A 162 -20.13 -19.86 10.15
C LEU A 162 -18.93 -19.83 9.18
N TYR A 163 -18.24 -20.96 9.01
CA TYR A 163 -17.21 -21.13 7.99
C TYR A 163 -17.75 -21.78 6.73
N THR A 164 -17.19 -21.36 5.59
CA THR A 164 -17.56 -21.82 4.25
C THR A 164 -16.45 -22.71 3.68
N PHE A 165 -16.77 -23.95 3.32
CA PHE A 165 -15.85 -24.84 2.61
C PHE A 165 -15.91 -24.57 1.10
N PHE A 166 -14.77 -24.66 0.39
CA PHE A 166 -14.68 -24.58 -1.06
C PHE A 166 -14.05 -25.87 -1.60
N GLY A 167 -14.88 -26.79 -2.10
CA GLY A 167 -14.43 -27.87 -2.98
C GLY A 167 -14.81 -27.53 -4.41
N GLY A 168 -13.85 -27.51 -5.34
CA GLY A 168 -14.07 -27.18 -6.74
C GLY A 168 -13.97 -28.42 -7.62
N ILE A 169 -15.09 -28.93 -8.12
CA ILE A 169 -15.08 -29.99 -9.13
C ILE A 169 -15.02 -29.32 -10.52
N THR A 170 -14.05 -29.74 -11.33
CA THR A 170 -13.89 -29.32 -12.72
C THR A 170 -14.33 -30.47 -13.61
N ALA A 171 -15.46 -30.32 -14.32
CA ALA A 171 -15.94 -31.30 -15.30
C ALA A 171 -16.18 -30.63 -16.65
N MET A 172 -15.78 -31.30 -17.73
CA MET A 172 -16.05 -30.89 -19.11
C MET A 172 -17.33 -31.57 -19.60
N VAL A 173 -18.30 -30.79 -20.08
CA VAL A 173 -19.57 -31.31 -20.63
C VAL A 173 -19.92 -30.54 -21.92
N PRO A 174 -20.38 -31.20 -23.00
CA PRO A 174 -20.77 -30.53 -24.25
C PRO A 174 -22.01 -29.65 -24.04
N LEU A 175 -22.00 -28.45 -24.63
CA LEU A 175 -22.98 -27.38 -24.35
C LEU A 175 -24.03 -27.13 -25.44
N GLY A 176 -24.00 -27.87 -26.55
CA GLY A 176 -25.00 -27.78 -27.60
C GLY A 176 -24.47 -28.29 -28.95
N THR A 177 -25.38 -28.81 -29.77
CA THR A 177 -25.11 -29.24 -31.15
C THR A 177 -25.78 -28.28 -32.12
N GLY A 178 -25.02 -27.76 -33.09
CA GLY A 178 -25.55 -26.97 -34.20
C GLY A 178 -25.07 -27.57 -35.52
N TYR A 179 -25.98 -27.69 -36.49
CA TYR A 179 -25.70 -28.18 -37.84
C TYR A 179 -25.90 -27.05 -38.85
N GLU A 180 -24.95 -26.88 -39.77
CA GLU A 180 -25.04 -25.95 -40.90
C GLU A 180 -25.23 -26.77 -42.20
N LEU A 181 -26.32 -26.53 -42.92
CA LEU A 181 -26.55 -27.07 -44.26
C LEU A 181 -25.93 -26.13 -45.30
N LYS A 182 -24.83 -26.55 -45.93
CA LYS A 182 -24.34 -25.90 -47.16
C LYS A 182 -24.86 -26.67 -48.37
N TYR A 183 -25.82 -26.08 -49.08
CA TYR A 183 -26.19 -26.51 -50.43
C TYR A 183 -25.28 -25.79 -51.43
N ASP A 184 -24.32 -26.50 -52.00
CA ASP A 184 -23.65 -26.05 -53.22
C ASP A 184 -24.55 -26.37 -54.42
N ARG A 185 -25.04 -25.33 -55.12
CA ARG A 185 -25.67 -25.47 -56.44
C ARG A 185 -24.64 -25.10 -57.51
N PRO A 186 -24.24 -26.03 -58.39
CA PRO A 186 -23.40 -25.71 -59.53
C PRO A 186 -24.24 -25.34 -60.77
N GLY A 187 -23.86 -24.26 -61.44
CA GLY A 187 -23.97 -24.09 -62.89
C GLY A 187 -25.33 -23.68 -63.47
N GLY A 188 -25.38 -22.47 -64.03
CA GLY A 188 -26.42 -22.07 -64.98
C GLY A 188 -26.09 -22.51 -66.41
N GLN A 189 -27.13 -22.81 -67.20
CA GLN A 189 -27.18 -22.63 -68.66
C GLN A 189 -28.64 -22.34 -69.07
N GLY A 190 -28.83 -21.51 -70.11
CA GLY A 190 -30.11 -20.84 -70.37
C GLY A 190 -30.85 -21.15 -71.68
N ARG A 191 -31.87 -20.30 -71.89
CA ARG A 191 -32.74 -20.03 -73.06
C ARG A 191 -33.82 -21.08 -73.41
N PRO A 192 -34.93 -20.71 -74.12
CA PRO A 192 -35.44 -19.40 -74.55
C PRO A 192 -36.95 -19.12 -74.23
N ASN A 193 -37.41 -17.89 -74.49
CA ASN A 193 -38.80 -17.39 -74.49
C ASN A 193 -39.80 -18.24 -75.31
N PRO A 194 -41.11 -18.21 -74.98
CA PRO A 194 -42.06 -17.48 -75.85
C PRO A 194 -43.31 -16.84 -75.14
N GLY A 195 -43.83 -15.76 -75.74
CA GLY A 195 -45.20 -15.22 -75.58
C GLY A 195 -45.46 -14.38 -74.32
N GLY A 196 -45.95 -13.14 -74.33
CA GLY A 196 -46.95 -12.54 -75.21
C GLY A 196 -48.28 -12.43 -74.46
N GLY A 197 -48.49 -11.36 -73.68
CA GLY A 197 -49.75 -11.14 -72.95
C GLY A 197 -49.80 -9.76 -72.29
N SER A 198 -50.58 -8.87 -72.90
CA SER A 198 -50.84 -7.48 -72.47
C SER A 198 -51.66 -7.45 -71.17
N SER A 199 -51.21 -6.73 -70.14
CA SER A 199 -52.08 -6.25 -69.07
C SER A 199 -51.64 -4.86 -68.59
N VAL A 200 -52.64 -4.05 -68.29
CA VAL A 200 -52.60 -2.60 -68.11
C VAL A 200 -51.86 -2.23 -66.81
N ASN A 201 -50.93 -1.28 -66.87
CA ASN A 201 -50.24 -0.72 -65.70
C ASN A 201 -51.25 -0.10 -64.71
N PRO A 202 -51.27 -0.52 -63.44
CA PRO A 202 -51.85 0.29 -62.36
C PRO A 202 -50.98 1.55 -62.13
N PRO A 203 -51.50 2.63 -61.53
CA PRO A 203 -50.73 3.82 -61.25
C PRO A 203 -49.51 3.48 -60.38
N ARG A 204 -48.34 4.02 -60.75
CA ARG A 204 -47.13 3.94 -59.93
C ARG A 204 -47.45 4.48 -58.53
N PRO A 205 -47.29 3.69 -57.45
CA PRO A 205 -47.51 4.19 -56.10
C PRO A 205 -46.61 5.40 -55.85
N PRO A 206 -47.06 6.41 -55.09
CA PRO A 206 -46.26 7.59 -54.79
C PRO A 206 -44.93 7.14 -54.20
N THR A 207 -43.83 7.66 -54.76
CA THR A 207 -42.48 7.47 -54.19
C THR A 207 -42.51 7.84 -52.71
N PRO A 208 -41.92 7.03 -51.81
CA PRO A 208 -41.91 7.33 -50.38
C PRO A 208 -41.42 8.76 -50.15
N GLN A 209 -42.26 9.58 -49.52
CA GLN A 209 -41.90 10.95 -49.18
C GLN A 209 -40.64 10.94 -48.31
N PRO A 210 -39.62 11.75 -48.64
CA PRO A 210 -38.42 11.85 -47.82
C PRO A 210 -38.75 12.20 -46.38
N VAL A 211 -38.12 11.51 -45.44
CA VAL A 211 -38.19 11.84 -44.02
C VAL A 211 -37.45 13.16 -43.81
N THR A 212 -38.19 14.18 -43.38
CA THR A 212 -37.68 15.53 -43.11
C THR A 212 -37.37 15.77 -41.62
N SER A 213 -37.76 14.85 -40.74
CA SER A 213 -37.42 14.85 -39.30
C SER A 213 -37.41 13.43 -38.76
N VAL A 214 -36.43 13.12 -37.90
CA VAL A 214 -36.36 11.81 -37.21
C VAL A 214 -37.18 11.76 -35.91
N VAL A 215 -37.70 12.90 -35.46
CA VAL A 215 -38.46 13.00 -34.21
C VAL A 215 -39.76 12.20 -34.33
N GLY A 216 -40.03 11.35 -33.33
CA GLY A 216 -41.25 10.55 -33.27
C GLY A 216 -41.24 9.29 -34.14
N LEU A 217 -40.15 9.00 -34.85
CA LEU A 217 -40.00 7.71 -35.53
C LEU A 217 -39.91 6.56 -34.53
N ALA A 218 -40.55 5.45 -34.85
CA ALA A 218 -40.52 4.25 -34.03
C ALA A 218 -39.14 3.58 -34.07
N ASP A 219 -38.77 2.95 -32.96
CA ASP A 219 -37.54 2.16 -32.88
C ASP A 219 -37.55 1.04 -33.92
N GLY A 220 -36.39 0.78 -34.53
CA GLY A 220 -36.26 -0.15 -35.65
C GLY A 220 -36.51 0.46 -37.03
N THR A 221 -37.08 1.66 -37.13
CA THR A 221 -37.25 2.37 -38.41
C THR A 221 -35.89 2.55 -39.10
N LEU A 222 -35.79 2.12 -40.36
CA LEU A 222 -34.61 2.26 -41.19
C LEU A 222 -34.68 3.54 -42.03
N LEU A 223 -33.60 4.31 -42.02
CA LEU A 223 -33.44 5.53 -42.80
C LEU A 223 -32.23 5.37 -43.72
N ALA A 224 -32.37 5.75 -44.98
CA ALA A 224 -31.26 5.78 -45.93
C ALA A 224 -31.01 7.22 -46.36
N THR A 225 -29.80 7.72 -46.09
CA THR A 225 -29.41 9.06 -46.53
C THR A 225 -29.14 9.05 -48.03
N THR A 226 -29.81 9.93 -48.76
CA THR A 226 -29.71 10.04 -50.22
C THR A 226 -28.39 10.69 -50.67
N ASP A 227 -27.79 11.50 -49.80
CA ASP A 227 -26.55 12.24 -49.99
C ASP A 227 -25.29 11.44 -49.58
N THR A 228 -25.30 10.78 -48.41
CA THR A 228 -24.13 10.02 -47.90
C THR A 228 -24.23 8.51 -48.12
N ARG A 229 -25.37 8.00 -48.60
CA ARG A 229 -25.65 6.56 -48.80
C ARG A 229 -25.43 5.71 -47.55
N ARG A 230 -25.61 6.29 -46.36
CA ARG A 230 -25.53 5.62 -45.06
C ARG A 230 -26.91 5.15 -44.65
N ILE A 231 -26.94 4.03 -43.92
CA ILE A 231 -28.17 3.46 -43.37
C ILE A 231 -28.17 3.67 -41.86
N TYR A 232 -29.23 4.30 -41.35
CA TYR A 232 -29.45 4.55 -39.93
C TYR A 232 -30.64 3.74 -39.44
N LYS A 233 -30.60 3.30 -38.19
CA LYS A 233 -31.71 2.66 -37.50
C LYS A 233 -32.07 3.46 -36.26
N MET A 234 -33.36 3.72 -36.09
CA MET A 234 -33.85 4.43 -34.92
C MET A 234 -33.75 3.55 -33.66
N VAL A 235 -33.12 4.07 -32.61
CA VAL A 235 -33.00 3.44 -31.29
C VAL A 235 -33.27 4.48 -30.22
N GLY A 236 -34.35 4.31 -29.44
CA GLY A 236 -34.75 5.29 -28.43
C GLY A 236 -35.00 6.68 -28.99
N GLY A 237 -35.29 6.82 -30.30
CA GLY A 237 -35.39 8.10 -31.01
C GLY A 237 -34.09 8.69 -31.57
N ALA A 238 -32.93 8.05 -31.37
CA ALA A 238 -31.68 8.45 -32.01
C ALA A 238 -31.40 7.65 -33.30
N PRO A 239 -30.90 8.28 -34.38
CA PRO A 239 -30.53 7.58 -35.59
C PRO A 239 -29.12 6.97 -35.46
N VAL A 240 -29.06 5.66 -35.21
CA VAL A 240 -27.77 4.94 -35.05
C VAL A 240 -27.31 4.40 -36.40
N TRP A 241 -26.10 4.74 -36.82
CA TRP A 241 -25.50 4.29 -38.08
C TRP A 241 -25.24 2.79 -38.06
N GLN A 242 -25.60 2.11 -39.15
CA GLN A 242 -25.37 0.70 -39.37
C GLN A 242 -24.19 0.54 -40.33
N SER A 243 -23.03 0.13 -39.82
CA SER A 243 -21.84 -0.08 -40.65
C SER A 243 -21.90 -1.40 -41.42
N THR A 244 -22.71 -2.35 -40.96
CA THR A 244 -22.99 -3.61 -41.65
C THR A 244 -24.49 -3.86 -41.73
N CYS A 245 -24.89 -4.54 -42.81
CA CYS A 245 -26.29 -4.84 -43.11
C CYS A 245 -26.64 -6.34 -43.05
N GLY A 246 -25.74 -7.16 -42.49
CA GLY A 246 -25.96 -8.60 -42.27
C GLY A 246 -27.04 -8.90 -41.23
N ASP A 247 -27.38 -10.18 -41.09
CA ASP A 247 -28.22 -10.74 -40.01
C ASP A 247 -29.59 -10.06 -39.81
N GLY A 248 -30.20 -9.54 -40.88
CA GLY A 248 -31.49 -8.87 -40.84
C GLY A 248 -31.46 -7.43 -40.31
N ILE A 249 -30.28 -6.79 -40.22
CA ILE A 249 -30.16 -5.40 -39.74
C ILE A 249 -30.79 -4.41 -40.73
N CYS A 250 -30.65 -4.61 -42.04
CA CYS A 250 -31.11 -3.67 -43.06
C CYS A 250 -32.24 -4.22 -43.94
N ASN A 251 -33.17 -5.01 -43.40
CA ASN A 251 -34.26 -5.58 -44.21
C ASN A 251 -35.15 -4.46 -44.83
N THR A 252 -35.75 -4.79 -45.98
CA THR A 252 -35.63 -4.06 -47.26
C THR A 252 -36.43 -2.78 -47.48
N GLU A 253 -36.91 -2.09 -46.43
CA GLU A 253 -37.64 -0.83 -46.59
C GLU A 253 -37.04 0.32 -45.77
N SER A 254 -35.90 0.83 -46.22
CA SER A 254 -35.33 2.07 -45.70
C SER A 254 -36.06 3.28 -46.29
N ARG A 255 -36.47 4.23 -45.44
CA ARG A 255 -37.08 5.49 -45.87
C ARG A 255 -36.00 6.49 -46.30
N PRO A 256 -36.14 7.17 -47.46
CA PRO A 256 -35.13 8.12 -47.90
C PRO A 256 -35.10 9.35 -46.98
N THR A 257 -33.90 9.86 -46.68
CA THR A 257 -33.66 11.09 -45.91
C THR A 257 -32.35 11.77 -46.35
N THR A 258 -31.85 12.74 -45.60
CA THR A 258 -30.54 13.40 -45.81
C THR A 258 -29.70 13.35 -44.54
N GLN A 259 -28.38 13.48 -44.65
CA GLN A 259 -27.49 13.53 -43.49
C GLN A 259 -27.80 14.73 -42.58
N ALA A 260 -28.26 15.84 -43.15
CA ALA A 260 -28.67 17.01 -42.36
C ALA A 260 -29.83 16.68 -41.40
N VAL A 261 -30.80 15.88 -41.85
CA VAL A 261 -31.93 15.43 -41.01
C VAL A 261 -31.47 14.47 -39.91
N ILE A 262 -30.50 13.60 -40.20
CA ILE A 262 -29.88 12.73 -39.20
C ILE A 262 -29.16 13.54 -38.13
N ASN A 263 -28.31 14.49 -38.54
CA ASN A 263 -27.53 15.33 -37.64
C ASN A 263 -28.41 16.27 -36.79
N ALA A 264 -29.58 16.68 -37.30
CA ALA A 264 -30.57 17.46 -36.56
C ALA A 264 -31.39 16.60 -35.57
N GLY A 265 -31.25 15.27 -35.62
CA GLY A 265 -31.92 14.34 -34.72
C GLY A 265 -31.31 14.29 -33.33
N PRO A 266 -31.95 13.54 -32.40
CA PRO A 266 -31.37 13.30 -31.07
C PRO A 266 -29.97 12.70 -31.16
N ALA A 267 -29.02 13.31 -30.45
CA ALA A 267 -27.64 12.86 -30.43
C ALA A 267 -27.46 11.47 -29.77
N THR A 268 -28.37 11.09 -28.86
CA THR A 268 -28.29 9.82 -28.11
C THR A 268 -29.66 9.19 -27.84
N PRO A 269 -29.75 7.85 -27.72
CA PRO A 269 -30.97 7.16 -27.33
C PRO A 269 -31.53 7.64 -25.99
N ARG A 270 -32.86 7.66 -25.87
CA ARG A 270 -33.57 7.96 -24.61
C ARG A 270 -33.33 6.89 -23.54
N ASN A 271 -33.41 7.30 -22.27
CA ASN A 271 -33.30 6.38 -21.14
C ASN A 271 -34.32 5.24 -21.21
N GLY A 272 -33.89 4.03 -20.84
CA GLY A 272 -34.74 2.86 -20.80
C GLY A 272 -35.04 2.25 -22.18
N SER A 273 -34.65 2.92 -23.28
CA SER A 273 -34.64 2.28 -24.59
C SER A 273 -33.59 1.17 -24.64
N SER A 274 -33.74 0.22 -25.57
CA SER A 274 -32.87 -0.93 -25.68
C SER A 274 -32.44 -1.19 -27.11
N ALA A 275 -31.34 -1.92 -27.29
CA ALA A 275 -30.89 -2.44 -28.58
C ALA A 275 -30.21 -3.79 -28.40
N ILE A 276 -30.18 -4.59 -29.47
CA ILE A 276 -29.46 -5.86 -29.51
C ILE A 276 -28.41 -5.81 -30.61
N ASP A 277 -27.17 -6.13 -30.27
CA ASP A 277 -26.09 -6.16 -31.27
C ASP A 277 -26.08 -7.50 -32.06
N GLN A 278 -25.21 -7.60 -33.07
CA GLN A 278 -25.03 -8.84 -33.85
C GLN A 278 -24.56 -10.03 -33.03
N ARG A 279 -23.97 -9.78 -31.86
CA ARG A 279 -23.48 -10.81 -30.93
C ARG A 279 -24.60 -11.33 -30.03
N GLY A 280 -25.82 -10.80 -30.16
CA GLY A 280 -26.97 -11.14 -29.32
C GLY A 280 -26.94 -10.47 -27.95
N ARG A 281 -26.04 -9.50 -27.73
CA ARG A 281 -25.95 -8.76 -26.46
C ARG A 281 -27.01 -7.68 -26.44
N ILE A 282 -27.79 -7.66 -25.36
CA ILE A 282 -28.84 -6.67 -25.16
C ILE A 282 -28.31 -5.52 -24.29
N TYR A 283 -28.58 -4.30 -24.71
CA TYR A 283 -28.19 -3.08 -24.02
C TYR A 283 -29.44 -2.29 -23.63
N ILE A 284 -29.43 -1.69 -22.44
CA ILE A 284 -30.36 -0.62 -22.05
C ILE A 284 -29.57 0.68 -22.02
N PHE A 285 -30.13 1.74 -22.59
CA PHE A 285 -29.51 3.05 -22.62
C PHE A 285 -29.85 3.85 -21.38
N VAL A 286 -28.81 4.41 -20.73
CA VAL A 286 -28.95 5.35 -19.59
C VAL A 286 -28.09 6.57 -19.89
N GLY A 287 -28.70 7.74 -19.93
CA GLY A 287 -28.04 8.99 -20.30
C GLY A 287 -27.33 8.88 -21.64
N GLY A 288 -27.92 8.15 -22.59
CA GLY A 288 -27.34 7.88 -23.91
C GLY A 288 -26.26 6.80 -23.97
N ALA A 289 -25.84 6.21 -22.84
CA ALA A 289 -24.78 5.19 -22.81
C ALA A 289 -25.35 3.76 -22.85
N PRO A 290 -24.80 2.87 -23.69
CA PRO A 290 -25.25 1.48 -23.77
C PRO A 290 -24.73 0.66 -22.59
N LEU A 291 -25.63 0.20 -21.71
CA LEU A 291 -25.31 -0.68 -20.60
C LEU A 291 -25.74 -2.11 -20.91
N HIS A 292 -24.78 -3.02 -21.01
CA HIS A 292 -25.05 -4.43 -21.32
C HIS A 292 -25.83 -5.09 -20.18
N GLN A 293 -26.89 -5.83 -20.51
CA GLN A 293 -27.76 -6.50 -19.54
C GLN A 293 -27.42 -7.99 -19.44
N ALA A 294 -27.32 -8.49 -18.21
CA ALA A 294 -27.12 -9.93 -17.98
C ALA A 294 -28.39 -10.76 -18.22
N HIS A 295 -29.56 -10.14 -18.07
CA HIS A 295 -30.87 -10.74 -18.29
C HIS A 295 -31.92 -9.67 -18.60
N CYS A 296 -33.06 -10.11 -19.12
CA CYS A 296 -34.24 -9.29 -19.43
C CYS A 296 -35.52 -9.80 -18.74
N SER A 297 -35.34 -10.56 -17.65
CA SER A 297 -36.46 -10.99 -16.80
C SER A 297 -36.98 -9.79 -16.00
N ALA A 298 -38.31 -9.69 -15.96
CA ALA A 298 -39.01 -8.64 -15.21
C ALA A 298 -38.49 -8.57 -13.77
N PRO A 299 -38.29 -7.35 -13.23
CA PRO A 299 -38.67 -6.02 -13.75
C PRO A 299 -37.64 -5.38 -14.71
N VAL A 300 -36.53 -6.06 -15.04
CA VAL A 300 -35.62 -5.60 -16.11
C VAL A 300 -36.30 -5.83 -17.45
N ASN A 301 -37.05 -4.84 -17.94
CA ASN A 301 -37.78 -4.94 -19.19
C ASN A 301 -36.91 -4.44 -20.36
N CYS A 302 -36.44 -5.36 -21.19
CA CYS A 302 -35.68 -5.03 -22.40
C CYS A 302 -36.56 -4.74 -23.63
N GLY A 303 -37.88 -4.87 -23.54
CA GLY A 303 -38.79 -4.65 -24.67
C GLY A 303 -38.48 -5.55 -25.87
N THR A 304 -38.75 -5.03 -27.08
CA THR A 304 -38.36 -5.65 -28.35
C THR A 304 -37.21 -4.83 -28.96
N PRO A 305 -35.96 -5.08 -28.56
CA PRO A 305 -34.85 -4.22 -28.95
C PRO A 305 -34.60 -4.25 -30.47
N PRO A 306 -34.48 -3.10 -31.16
CA PRO A 306 -34.00 -3.07 -32.53
C PRO A 306 -32.61 -3.70 -32.63
N LYS A 307 -32.42 -4.55 -33.65
CA LYS A 307 -31.13 -5.15 -33.95
C LYS A 307 -30.22 -4.15 -34.66
N ILE A 308 -29.03 -3.90 -34.13
CA ILE A 308 -28.03 -2.97 -34.68
C ILE A 308 -26.68 -3.66 -34.91
N SER A 309 -25.81 -3.02 -35.69
CA SER A 309 -24.45 -3.52 -35.92
C SER A 309 -23.61 -3.49 -34.64
N ASN A 310 -22.71 -4.46 -34.47
CA ASN A 310 -21.78 -4.49 -33.33
C ASN A 310 -20.88 -3.24 -33.28
N TRP A 311 -20.46 -2.77 -34.45
CA TRP A 311 -19.67 -1.56 -34.62
C TRP A 311 -20.38 -0.33 -34.07
N SER A 312 -21.71 -0.22 -34.22
CA SER A 312 -22.47 0.93 -33.69
C SER A 312 -22.29 1.08 -32.18
N ILE A 313 -22.29 -0.05 -31.46
CA ILE A 313 -22.03 -0.08 -30.01
C ILE A 313 -20.55 0.20 -29.74
N ASP A 314 -19.63 -0.50 -30.40
CA ASP A 314 -18.20 -0.41 -30.10
C ASP A 314 -17.62 0.98 -30.42
N ALA A 315 -18.09 1.60 -31.51
CA ALA A 315 -17.70 2.95 -31.94
C ALA A 315 -18.52 4.07 -31.27
N ARG A 316 -19.55 3.73 -30.48
CA ARG A 316 -20.45 4.67 -29.80
C ARG A 316 -21.13 5.66 -30.76
N ASP A 317 -21.58 5.19 -31.91
CA ASP A 317 -22.27 6.04 -32.89
C ASP A 317 -23.62 6.51 -32.35
N HIS A 318 -23.79 7.84 -32.25
CA HIS A 318 -24.93 8.46 -31.55
C HIS A 318 -25.13 7.90 -30.13
N MET A 319 -24.04 7.64 -29.39
CA MET A 319 -24.10 7.12 -28.02
C MET A 319 -23.06 7.81 -27.15
N ASN A 320 -23.34 7.90 -25.85
CA ASN A 320 -22.35 8.36 -24.89
C ASN A 320 -21.44 7.20 -24.46
N GLY A 321 -20.15 7.49 -24.23
CA GLY A 321 -19.20 6.51 -23.70
C GLY A 321 -19.51 6.09 -22.26
N ILE A 322 -20.07 7.02 -21.48
CA ILE A 322 -20.53 6.85 -20.10
C ILE A 322 -21.92 7.50 -19.93
N PRO A 323 -22.74 7.06 -18.97
CA PRO A 323 -24.03 7.69 -18.74
C PRO A 323 -23.88 9.19 -18.45
N ALA A 324 -24.69 10.02 -19.10
CA ALA A 324 -24.86 11.41 -18.70
C ALA A 324 -25.31 11.50 -17.24
N ASP A 325 -25.02 12.62 -16.59
CA ASP A 325 -25.37 12.81 -15.18
C ASP A 325 -26.89 12.92 -14.94
N GLY A 326 -27.29 12.69 -13.69
CA GLY A 326 -28.65 12.94 -13.20
C GLY A 326 -29.67 11.88 -13.61
N GLN A 327 -29.24 10.73 -14.13
CA GLN A 327 -30.15 9.65 -14.49
C GLN A 327 -30.40 8.75 -13.29
N LEU A 328 -31.67 8.53 -12.97
CA LEU A 328 -32.05 7.61 -11.90
C LEU A 328 -32.03 6.17 -12.41
N ILE A 329 -31.33 5.32 -11.68
CA ILE A 329 -31.15 3.91 -12.02
C ILE A 329 -31.35 3.02 -10.81
N GLN A 330 -31.76 1.78 -11.04
CA GLN A 330 -31.86 0.76 -10.00
C GLN A 330 -31.49 -0.60 -10.57
N GLY A 331 -30.63 -1.33 -9.87
CA GLY A 331 -30.28 -2.70 -10.19
C GLY A 331 -31.32 -3.70 -9.67
N TRP A 332 -31.47 -4.81 -10.38
CA TRP A 332 -32.33 -5.92 -9.97
C TRP A 332 -31.64 -7.27 -10.11
N ASP A 333 -31.77 -8.11 -9.08
CA ASP A 333 -31.33 -9.51 -9.06
C ASP A 333 -32.47 -10.40 -8.58
N GLY A 334 -33.11 -11.14 -9.50
CA GLY A 334 -33.91 -12.33 -9.18
C GLY A 334 -34.95 -12.21 -8.05
N GLY A 335 -35.51 -11.02 -7.81
CA GLY A 335 -36.48 -10.76 -6.74
C GLY A 335 -36.05 -9.72 -5.71
N SER A 336 -34.83 -9.20 -5.79
CA SER A 336 -34.32 -8.13 -4.91
C SER A 336 -33.87 -6.90 -5.70
N ALA A 337 -34.31 -5.74 -5.24
CA ALA A 337 -33.87 -4.45 -5.78
C ALA A 337 -32.63 -3.96 -5.04
N THR A 338 -31.68 -3.36 -5.76
CA THR A 338 -30.64 -2.54 -5.13
C THR A 338 -31.24 -1.20 -4.68
N PRO A 339 -30.51 -0.40 -3.90
CA PRO A 339 -30.87 1.00 -3.73
C PRO A 339 -30.97 1.72 -5.08
N VAL A 340 -31.84 2.72 -5.15
CA VAL A 340 -31.87 3.66 -6.28
C VAL A 340 -30.58 4.49 -6.24
N ALA A 341 -30.04 4.80 -7.41
CA ALA A 341 -28.87 5.64 -7.57
C ALA A 341 -29.08 6.69 -8.65
N MET A 342 -28.29 7.75 -8.60
CA MET A 342 -28.14 8.70 -9.70
C MET A 342 -26.79 8.48 -10.40
N THR A 343 -26.73 8.75 -11.71
CA THR A 343 -25.46 8.81 -12.44
C THR A 343 -24.75 10.14 -12.21
N VAL A 344 -23.46 10.09 -11.89
CA VAL A 344 -22.60 11.28 -11.67
C VAL A 344 -21.19 10.97 -12.17
N GLY A 345 -20.71 11.69 -13.17
CA GLY A 345 -19.43 11.42 -13.82
C GLY A 345 -19.34 9.99 -14.34
N GLY A 346 -20.44 9.44 -14.85
CA GLY A 346 -20.54 8.05 -15.32
C GLY A 346 -20.62 6.96 -14.23
N ALA A 347 -20.37 7.30 -12.95
CA ALA A 347 -20.50 6.39 -11.83
C ALA A 347 -21.91 6.45 -11.21
N ARG A 348 -22.23 5.51 -10.32
CA ARG A 348 -23.49 5.51 -9.55
C ARG A 348 -23.29 6.12 -8.17
N ILE A 349 -24.21 6.97 -7.74
CA ILE A 349 -24.29 7.49 -6.36
C ILE A 349 -25.59 6.99 -5.74
N ASN A 350 -25.47 6.08 -4.77
CA ASN A 350 -26.63 5.41 -4.15
C ASN A 350 -27.33 6.33 -3.15
N PHE A 351 -28.66 6.38 -3.23
CA PHE A 351 -29.53 6.99 -2.24
C PHE A 351 -29.84 6.01 -1.11
N ALA A 352 -29.85 6.47 0.14
CA ALA A 352 -30.21 5.66 1.30
C ALA A 352 -31.73 5.63 1.52
N ASN A 353 -32.45 6.65 1.07
CA ASN A 353 -33.90 6.77 1.21
C ASN A 353 -34.49 7.73 0.16
N PRO A 354 -35.83 7.73 -0.04
CA PRO A 354 -36.51 8.62 -0.98
C PRO A 354 -36.34 10.13 -0.73
N GLN A 355 -36.06 10.54 0.51
CA GLN A 355 -35.85 11.95 0.82
C GLN A 355 -34.57 12.48 0.16
N GLU A 356 -33.48 11.69 0.18
CA GLU A 356 -32.23 12.07 -0.50
C GLU A 356 -32.43 12.27 -2.02
N ILE A 357 -33.34 11.53 -2.65
CA ILE A 357 -33.70 11.68 -4.08
C ILE A 357 -34.42 13.02 -4.33
N THR A 358 -35.30 13.40 -3.40
CA THR A 358 -36.05 14.66 -3.51
C THR A 358 -35.15 15.86 -3.23
N ASP A 359 -34.30 15.76 -2.21
CA ASP A 359 -33.34 16.80 -1.81
C ASP A 359 -32.31 17.11 -2.91
N THR A 360 -31.99 16.13 -3.76
CA THR A 360 -31.10 16.29 -4.92
C THR A 360 -31.82 16.82 -6.18
N GLY A 361 -33.10 17.19 -6.06
CA GLY A 361 -33.83 17.92 -7.10
C GLY A 361 -34.61 17.05 -8.09
N HIS A 362 -34.77 15.75 -7.84
CA HIS A 362 -35.52 14.87 -8.76
C HIS A 362 -37.05 14.97 -8.62
N GLY A 363 -37.55 15.68 -7.59
CA GLY A 363 -38.97 15.93 -7.34
C GLY A 363 -39.72 14.69 -6.83
N SER A 364 -40.97 14.85 -6.39
CA SER A 364 -41.77 13.76 -5.81
C SER A 364 -42.15 12.65 -6.82
N ASN A 365 -42.10 12.95 -8.13
CA ASN A 365 -42.37 11.98 -9.19
C ASN A 365 -41.15 11.17 -9.63
N TRP A 366 -40.06 11.19 -8.85
CA TRP A 366 -38.78 10.55 -9.18
C TRP A 366 -38.92 9.05 -9.53
N ALA A 367 -39.84 8.32 -8.90
CA ALA A 367 -40.02 6.89 -9.11
C ALA A 367 -40.34 6.53 -10.58
N SER A 368 -41.07 7.41 -11.29
CA SER A 368 -41.39 7.24 -12.71
C SER A 368 -40.20 7.46 -13.66
N LYS A 369 -39.11 8.03 -13.16
CA LYS A 369 -37.91 8.36 -13.93
C LYS A 369 -36.80 7.31 -13.78
N VAL A 370 -37.01 6.29 -12.93
CA VAL A 370 -36.01 5.26 -12.65
C VAL A 370 -35.92 4.28 -13.82
N THR A 371 -34.71 4.10 -14.34
CA THR A 371 -34.41 3.05 -15.31
C THR A 371 -33.94 1.78 -14.58
N ILE A 372 -34.66 0.67 -14.76
CA ILE A 372 -34.32 -0.61 -14.15
C ILE A 372 -33.27 -1.34 -15.00
N LEU A 373 -32.20 -1.79 -14.35
CA LEU A 373 -31.08 -2.50 -14.95
C LEU A 373 -30.91 -3.85 -14.27
N SER A 374 -30.32 -4.83 -14.96
CA SER A 374 -29.73 -5.99 -14.29
C SER A 374 -28.70 -5.52 -13.24
N SER A 375 -28.60 -6.21 -12.09
CA SER A 375 -27.63 -5.79 -11.07
C SER A 375 -26.19 -5.81 -11.58
N TRP A 376 -25.89 -6.70 -12.53
CA TRP A 376 -24.58 -6.79 -13.16
C TRP A 376 -24.23 -5.47 -13.84
N ALA A 377 -25.15 -4.93 -14.64
CA ALA A 377 -24.98 -3.64 -15.30
C ALA A 377 -24.89 -2.50 -14.28
N PHE A 378 -25.74 -2.52 -13.26
CA PHE A 378 -25.75 -1.52 -12.18
C PHE A 378 -24.42 -1.51 -11.38
N LYS A 379 -23.83 -2.68 -11.14
CA LYS A 379 -22.51 -2.85 -10.47
C LYS A 379 -21.35 -2.48 -11.37
N GLY A 380 -21.49 -2.65 -12.68
CA GLY A 380 -20.47 -2.29 -13.67
C GLY A 380 -20.18 -0.78 -13.77
N LEU A 381 -21.07 0.10 -13.30
CA LEU A 381 -20.86 1.55 -13.35
C LEU A 381 -19.82 2.07 -12.34
N GLY A 382 -19.48 1.30 -11.31
CA GLY A 382 -18.64 1.78 -10.20
C GLY A 382 -19.31 2.89 -9.37
N GLU A 383 -18.64 3.33 -8.31
CA GLU A 383 -19.19 4.28 -7.31
C GLU A 383 -18.40 5.60 -7.22
N VAL A 384 -17.30 5.70 -7.97
CA VAL A 384 -16.39 6.84 -7.95
C VAL A 384 -16.53 7.58 -9.28
N PRO A 385 -17.06 8.82 -9.28
CA PRO A 385 -17.12 9.64 -10.48
C PRO A 385 -15.75 9.83 -11.14
N ILE A 386 -15.74 10.02 -12.45
CA ILE A 386 -14.51 10.35 -13.17
C ILE A 386 -13.90 11.68 -12.71
N ASP A 387 -12.61 11.84 -12.97
CA ASP A 387 -11.86 13.05 -12.65
C ASP A 387 -12.47 14.30 -13.30
N GLY A 388 -12.46 15.41 -12.56
CA GLY A 388 -13.03 16.68 -13.01
C GLY A 388 -14.54 16.81 -12.78
N THR A 389 -15.21 15.79 -12.24
CA THR A 389 -16.63 15.87 -11.89
C THR A 389 -16.83 16.79 -10.70
N LEU A 390 -17.65 17.85 -10.88
CA LEU A 390 -18.00 18.79 -9.83
C LEU A 390 -19.28 18.34 -9.12
N VAL A 391 -19.23 18.28 -7.78
CA VAL A 391 -20.35 17.87 -6.95
C VAL A 391 -20.57 18.82 -5.78
N GLN A 392 -21.79 18.79 -5.26
CA GLN A 392 -22.15 19.46 -4.02
C GLN A 392 -23.11 18.57 -3.25
N GLY A 393 -22.80 18.28 -1.99
CA GLY A 393 -23.71 17.59 -1.09
C GLY A 393 -24.90 18.49 -0.74
N THR A 394 -26.11 17.96 -0.91
CA THR A 394 -27.39 18.62 -0.60
C THR A 394 -28.21 17.74 0.35
N GLY A 395 -28.84 18.37 1.35
CA GLY A 395 -29.79 17.71 2.24
C GLY A 395 -30.45 18.70 3.21
N GLY A 396 -31.76 18.58 3.42
CA GLY A 396 -32.49 19.39 4.42
C GLY A 396 -32.42 20.92 4.22
N GLY A 397 -32.23 21.38 2.98
CA GLY A 397 -32.10 22.81 2.65
C GLY A 397 -30.70 23.41 2.83
N ALA A 398 -29.72 22.63 3.31
CA ALA A 398 -28.33 23.04 3.42
C ALA A 398 -27.48 22.43 2.28
N SER A 399 -26.46 23.18 1.85
CA SER A 399 -25.47 22.70 0.88
C SER A 399 -24.07 22.71 1.49
N THR A 400 -23.33 21.65 1.21
CA THR A 400 -21.89 21.57 1.48
C THR A 400 -21.10 22.48 0.53
N PRO A 401 -19.78 22.67 0.72
CA PRO A 401 -18.94 23.29 -0.30
C PRO A 401 -18.95 22.49 -1.61
N VAL A 402 -18.71 23.18 -2.72
CA VAL A 402 -18.47 22.51 -4.02
C VAL A 402 -17.17 21.72 -3.92
N ALA A 403 -17.11 20.54 -4.52
CA ALA A 403 -15.92 19.73 -4.60
C ALA A 403 -15.72 19.16 -6.00
N VAL A 404 -14.46 18.84 -6.32
CA VAL A 404 -14.09 18.10 -7.52
C VAL A 404 -13.58 16.71 -7.15
N PHE A 405 -13.91 15.70 -7.95
CA PHE A 405 -13.24 14.41 -7.90
C PHE A 405 -11.92 14.43 -8.65
N VAL A 406 -10.84 14.00 -7.99
CA VAL A 406 -9.49 13.88 -8.56
C VAL A 406 -8.86 12.58 -8.08
N ALA A 407 -8.62 11.67 -9.01
CA ALA A 407 -8.14 10.31 -8.80
C ALA A 407 -8.87 9.59 -7.66
N GLY A 408 -10.21 9.72 -7.67
CA GLY A 408 -11.11 9.14 -6.68
C GLY A 408 -11.17 9.84 -5.32
N ALA A 409 -10.39 10.91 -5.10
CA ALA A 409 -10.49 11.75 -3.92
C ALA A 409 -11.44 12.93 -4.15
N ARG A 410 -12.13 13.33 -3.09
CA ARG A 410 -12.97 14.53 -3.09
C ARG A 410 -12.16 15.73 -2.61
N ILE A 411 -11.95 16.70 -3.48
CA ILE A 411 -11.20 17.94 -3.19
C ILE A 411 -12.17 19.11 -3.08
N ASN A 412 -12.34 19.64 -1.87
CA ASN A 412 -13.27 20.74 -1.63
C ASN A 412 -12.70 22.08 -2.10
N PHE A 413 -13.55 22.94 -2.65
CA PHE A 413 -13.26 24.35 -2.88
C PHE A 413 -13.73 25.19 -1.70
N ALA A 414 -12.93 26.19 -1.32
CA ALA A 414 -13.20 27.16 -0.26
C ALA A 414 -14.06 28.33 -0.77
N SER A 415 -14.05 28.60 -2.08
CA SER A 415 -14.86 29.67 -2.68
C SER A 415 -15.16 29.42 -4.16
N PRO A 416 -16.20 30.07 -4.72
CA PRO A 416 -16.45 30.13 -6.17
C PRO A 416 -15.24 30.57 -6.99
N GLN A 417 -14.44 31.52 -6.49
CA GLN A 417 -13.26 32.01 -7.20
C GLN A 417 -12.21 30.91 -7.33
N GLU A 418 -12.02 30.09 -6.30
CA GLU A 418 -11.08 28.96 -6.35
C GLU A 418 -11.48 27.91 -7.40
N VAL A 419 -12.77 27.75 -7.70
CA VAL A 419 -13.26 26.89 -8.79
C VAL A 419 -12.83 27.45 -10.15
N VAL A 420 -12.95 28.76 -10.34
CA VAL A 420 -12.52 29.45 -11.57
C VAL A 420 -11.00 29.38 -11.72
N ASP A 421 -10.25 29.66 -10.67
CA ASP A 421 -8.79 29.65 -10.64
C ASP A 421 -8.22 28.24 -10.91
N ALA A 422 -8.95 27.19 -10.51
CA ALA A 422 -8.64 25.80 -10.83
C ALA A 422 -8.94 25.42 -12.31
N GLY A 423 -9.47 26.33 -13.11
CA GLY A 423 -9.66 26.18 -14.55
C GLY A 423 -11.04 25.69 -15.00
N TYR A 424 -12.06 25.68 -14.13
CA TYR A 424 -13.40 25.19 -14.48
C TYR A 424 -14.27 26.19 -15.25
N GLY A 425 -13.76 27.40 -15.51
CA GLY A 425 -14.46 28.46 -16.24
C GLY A 425 -15.52 29.18 -15.39
N ALA A 426 -16.09 30.27 -15.90
CA ALA A 426 -17.12 31.03 -15.20
C ALA A 426 -18.49 30.33 -15.16
N ASP A 427 -18.71 29.35 -16.06
CA ASP A 427 -19.91 28.54 -16.19
C ASP A 427 -19.93 27.31 -15.28
N TRP A 428 -18.93 27.17 -14.39
CA TRP A 428 -18.74 26.02 -13.51
C TRP A 428 -20.00 25.64 -12.72
N ALA A 429 -20.83 26.61 -12.32
CA ALA A 429 -22.04 26.38 -11.53
C ALA A 429 -23.03 25.46 -12.26
N SER A 430 -23.14 25.55 -13.59
CA SER A 430 -24.01 24.69 -14.41
C SER A 430 -23.52 23.23 -14.49
N ARG A 431 -22.24 23.01 -14.17
CA ARG A 431 -21.56 21.72 -14.22
C ARG A 431 -21.60 20.98 -12.88
N VAL A 432 -21.99 21.66 -11.80
CA VAL A 432 -22.12 21.04 -10.47
C VAL A 432 -23.31 20.08 -10.44
N ARG A 433 -23.13 18.93 -9.79
CA ARG A 433 -24.20 17.97 -9.50
C ARG A 433 -24.51 17.92 -8.02
N ALA A 434 -25.78 18.14 -7.69
CA ALA A 434 -26.28 17.89 -6.34
C ALA A 434 -26.25 16.38 -6.07
N ILE A 435 -25.58 15.98 -4.99
CA ILE A 435 -25.56 14.60 -4.51
C ILE A 435 -25.99 14.56 -3.05
N PRO A 436 -26.39 13.42 -2.47
CA PRO A 436 -26.74 13.37 -1.06
C PRO A 436 -25.55 13.78 -0.18
N THR A 437 -25.76 14.63 0.83
CA THR A 437 -24.70 15.04 1.78
C THR A 437 -23.99 13.85 2.43
N ARG A 438 -24.73 12.77 2.71
CA ARG A 438 -24.14 11.50 3.17
C ARG A 438 -23.14 10.93 2.17
N ALA A 439 -23.54 10.81 0.90
CA ALA A 439 -22.65 10.30 -0.15
C ALA A 439 -21.44 11.20 -0.36
N PHE A 440 -21.63 12.52 -0.32
CA PHE A 440 -20.53 13.50 -0.34
C PHE A 440 -19.51 13.23 0.78
N ASN A 441 -19.97 12.89 1.99
CA ASN A 441 -19.10 12.63 3.15
C ASN A 441 -18.51 11.22 3.24
N LEU A 442 -18.99 10.26 2.44
CA LEU A 442 -18.43 8.90 2.41
C LEU A 442 -17.11 8.81 1.62
N VAL A 443 -16.91 9.72 0.66
CA VAL A 443 -15.67 9.75 -0.13
C VAL A 443 -14.56 10.38 0.68
N ARG A 444 -13.39 9.71 0.72
CA ARG A 444 -12.21 10.19 1.45
C ARG A 444 -11.85 11.62 1.00
N PRO A 445 -11.76 12.57 1.93
CA PRO A 445 -11.40 13.94 1.59
C PRO A 445 -9.90 14.06 1.30
N ASP A 446 -9.58 14.97 0.37
CA ASP A 446 -8.33 15.74 0.29
C ASP A 446 -7.04 15.04 -0.20
N LEU A 447 -7.01 13.72 -0.35
CA LEU A 447 -5.81 13.01 -0.79
C LEU A 447 -6.06 12.11 -2.01
N PRO A 448 -5.64 12.55 -3.22
CA PRO A 448 -5.65 11.74 -4.44
C PRO A 448 -4.89 10.42 -4.26
N ALA A 449 -5.22 9.41 -5.06
CA ALA A 449 -4.56 8.11 -4.98
C ALA A 449 -3.04 8.19 -5.27
N ASP A 450 -2.27 7.29 -4.68
CA ASP A 450 -0.84 7.14 -4.97
C ASP A 450 -0.59 6.91 -6.47
N GLY A 451 0.48 7.50 -7.00
CA GLY A 451 0.80 7.51 -8.43
C GLY A 451 0.07 8.59 -9.22
N THR A 452 -0.77 9.42 -8.60
CA THR A 452 -1.43 10.55 -9.28
C THR A 452 -0.48 11.72 -9.42
N LEU A 453 -0.40 12.31 -10.63
CA LEU A 453 0.24 13.60 -10.85
C LEU A 453 -0.76 14.72 -10.58
N VAL A 454 -0.39 15.65 -9.70
CA VAL A 454 -1.22 16.80 -9.32
C VAL A 454 -0.46 18.10 -9.49
N GLN A 455 -1.19 19.17 -9.77
CA GLN A 455 -0.64 20.51 -9.85
C GLN A 455 -1.69 21.55 -9.43
N GLY A 456 -1.29 22.50 -8.59
CA GLY A 456 -2.01 23.75 -8.35
C GLY A 456 -1.55 24.85 -9.29
N GLN A 457 -2.37 25.87 -9.47
CA GLN A 457 -2.00 27.03 -10.28
C GLN A 457 -0.72 27.67 -9.72
N GLY A 458 0.31 27.79 -10.56
CA GLY A 458 1.62 28.35 -10.18
C GLY A 458 2.50 27.45 -9.29
N THR A 459 2.07 26.22 -8.98
CA THR A 459 2.87 25.25 -8.21
C THR A 459 3.67 24.34 -9.15
N PRO A 460 4.74 23.69 -8.68
CA PRO A 460 5.34 22.58 -9.43
C PRO A 460 4.33 21.43 -9.59
N VAL A 461 4.58 20.58 -10.59
CA VAL A 461 3.94 19.27 -10.70
C VAL A 461 4.46 18.39 -9.58
N ALA A 462 3.59 17.60 -8.95
CA ALA A 462 3.96 16.65 -7.92
C ALA A 462 3.29 15.29 -8.13
N ALA A 463 3.97 14.22 -7.74
CA ALA A 463 3.36 12.90 -7.62
C ALA A 463 2.88 12.68 -6.18
N ILE A 464 1.74 12.01 -6.01
CA ILE A 464 1.33 11.49 -4.71
C ILE A 464 2.00 10.14 -4.46
N VAL A 465 2.74 10.03 -3.37
CA VAL A 465 3.51 8.83 -2.99
C VAL A 465 3.38 8.63 -1.49
N GLY A 466 2.79 7.52 -1.06
CA GLY A 466 2.54 7.23 0.35
C GLY A 466 1.75 8.34 1.04
N GLY A 467 0.84 8.99 0.31
CA GLY A 467 0.07 10.14 0.78
C GLY A 467 0.82 11.46 0.96
N ALA A 468 2.09 11.55 0.53
CA ALA A 468 2.83 12.81 0.44
C ALA A 468 2.94 13.29 -1.01
N ARG A 469 3.01 14.60 -1.21
CA ARG A 469 3.39 15.20 -2.49
C ARG A 469 4.91 15.22 -2.64
N ILE A 470 5.38 14.66 -3.74
CA ILE A 470 6.78 14.70 -4.17
C ILE A 470 6.88 15.61 -5.37
N ASN A 471 7.43 16.82 -5.16
CA ASN A 471 7.53 17.85 -6.18
C ASN A 471 8.65 17.55 -7.17
N PHE A 472 8.35 17.70 -8.45
CA PHE A 472 9.31 17.65 -9.54
C PHE A 472 9.91 19.04 -9.80
N ALA A 473 11.23 19.12 -9.94
CA ALA A 473 11.97 20.34 -10.26
C ALA A 473 12.05 20.59 -11.77
N SER A 474 11.84 19.55 -12.59
CA SER A 474 11.85 19.67 -14.05
C SER A 474 10.95 18.62 -14.71
N PRO A 475 10.52 18.85 -15.97
CA PRO A 475 9.85 17.83 -16.78
C PRO A 475 10.62 16.50 -16.89
N GLN A 476 11.95 16.56 -16.90
CA GLN A 476 12.78 15.37 -17.02
C GLN A 476 12.65 14.47 -15.77
N GLU A 477 12.57 15.05 -14.57
CA GLU A 477 12.36 14.26 -13.35
C GLU A 477 11.02 13.50 -13.37
N VAL A 478 9.99 14.04 -14.04
CA VAL A 478 8.69 13.37 -14.21
C VAL A 478 8.85 12.14 -15.12
N VAL A 479 9.58 12.29 -16.22
CA VAL A 479 9.86 11.20 -17.16
C VAL A 479 10.72 10.11 -16.52
N ASP A 480 11.79 10.51 -15.82
CA ASP A 480 12.72 9.59 -15.14
C ASP A 480 12.04 8.82 -14.00
N SER A 481 10.96 9.39 -13.42
CA SER A 481 10.11 8.71 -12.44
C SER A 481 9.06 7.78 -13.06
N GLY A 482 9.12 7.55 -14.38
CA GLY A 482 8.33 6.52 -15.07
C GLY A 482 6.98 6.98 -15.61
N PHE A 483 6.66 8.27 -15.59
CA PHE A 483 5.37 8.78 -16.07
C PHE A 483 5.27 8.91 -17.60
N GLY A 484 6.36 8.69 -18.33
CA GLY A 484 6.43 8.74 -19.79
C GLY A 484 6.43 10.17 -20.35
N ALA A 485 6.70 10.32 -21.65
CA ALA A 485 6.76 11.64 -22.30
C ALA A 485 5.39 12.34 -22.42
N ASP A 486 4.30 11.57 -22.33
CA ASP A 486 2.92 12.03 -22.35
C ASP A 486 2.40 12.46 -20.96
N TRP A 487 3.28 12.60 -19.97
CA TRP A 487 2.93 12.91 -18.58
C TRP A 487 2.07 14.17 -18.42
N ALA A 488 2.24 15.17 -19.29
CA ALA A 488 1.49 16.42 -19.21
C ALA A 488 -0.04 16.21 -19.28
N GLY A 489 -0.51 15.24 -20.08
CA GLY A 489 -1.92 14.88 -20.16
C GLY A 489 -2.43 14.06 -18.95
N LYS A 490 -1.53 13.61 -18.08
CA LYS A 490 -1.85 12.84 -16.86
C LYS A 490 -1.95 13.72 -15.62
N VAL A 491 -1.49 14.97 -15.69
CA VAL A 491 -1.56 15.93 -14.58
C VAL A 491 -3.01 16.29 -14.28
N ARG A 492 -3.36 16.25 -13.00
CA ARG A 492 -4.67 16.66 -12.48
C ARG A 492 -4.57 18.03 -11.82
N SER A 493 -5.40 18.95 -12.26
CA SER A 493 -5.53 20.25 -11.63
C SER A 493 -6.24 20.13 -10.28
N VAL A 494 -5.62 20.67 -9.24
CA VAL A 494 -6.20 20.80 -7.90
C VAL A 494 -6.08 22.25 -7.45
N PRO A 495 -6.92 22.73 -6.52
CA PRO A 495 -6.72 24.04 -5.91
C PRO A 495 -5.34 24.18 -5.27
N THR A 496 -4.70 25.34 -5.41
CA THR A 496 -3.37 25.61 -4.82
C THR A 496 -3.37 25.45 -3.29
N ARG A 497 -4.47 25.80 -2.62
CA ARG A 497 -4.64 25.53 -1.18
C ARG A 497 -4.64 24.04 -0.88
N ALA A 498 -5.40 23.24 -1.61
CA ALA A 498 -5.46 21.79 -1.43
C ALA A 498 -4.08 21.16 -1.69
N PHE A 499 -3.40 21.58 -2.77
CA PHE A 499 -2.02 21.19 -3.05
C PHE A 499 -1.09 21.46 -1.86
N ASN A 500 -1.24 22.62 -1.21
CA ASN A 500 -0.42 23.01 -0.06
C ASN A 500 -0.73 22.31 1.25
N LEU A 501 -1.94 21.76 1.40
CA LEU A 501 -2.33 20.97 2.57
C LEU A 501 -1.82 19.52 2.52
N ILE A 502 -1.45 19.02 1.34
CA ILE A 502 -0.87 17.68 1.21
C ILE A 502 0.54 17.67 1.84
N PRO A 503 0.84 16.73 2.76
CA PRO A 503 2.17 16.58 3.35
C PRO A 503 3.25 16.52 2.27
N ALA A 504 4.35 17.27 2.43
CA ALA A 504 5.38 17.36 1.41
C ALA A 504 6.60 16.48 1.74
N ASN A 505 7.25 15.98 0.68
CA ASN A 505 8.60 15.40 0.66
C ASN A 505 8.80 14.03 1.33
N VAL A 506 8.11 13.73 2.44
CA VAL A 506 8.29 12.47 3.18
C VAL A 506 7.00 11.66 3.10
N PRO A 507 6.98 10.55 2.35
CA PRO A 507 5.86 9.60 2.33
C PRO A 507 5.55 9.04 3.72
N ALA A 508 4.34 8.49 3.90
CA ALA A 508 3.99 7.79 5.13
C ALA A 508 4.85 6.54 5.36
N ASP A 509 4.98 6.15 6.63
CA ASP A 509 5.71 4.94 7.03
C ASP A 509 5.13 3.68 6.35
N GLY A 510 6.02 2.74 6.00
CA GLY A 510 5.69 1.55 5.22
C GLY A 510 5.66 1.77 3.70
N THR A 511 5.87 2.99 3.22
CA THR A 511 5.98 3.25 1.76
C THR A 511 7.35 2.80 1.25
N LEU A 512 7.37 2.01 0.17
CA LEU A 512 8.59 1.67 -0.57
C LEU A 512 8.85 2.72 -1.66
N VAL A 513 10.03 3.31 -1.64
CA VAL A 513 10.46 4.33 -2.61
C VAL A 513 11.80 4.00 -3.24
N GLN A 514 12.01 4.50 -4.45
CA GLN A 514 13.29 4.38 -5.15
C GLN A 514 13.52 5.60 -6.04
N GLY A 515 14.72 6.18 -5.97
CA GLY A 515 15.25 7.11 -6.96
C GLY A 515 15.96 6.38 -8.09
N GLN A 516 16.06 7.02 -9.26
CA GLN A 516 16.82 6.45 -10.37
C GLN A 516 18.30 6.22 -9.94
N GLY A 517 18.76 4.98 -10.09
CA GLY A 517 20.11 4.57 -9.70
C GLY A 517 20.34 4.44 -8.18
N THR A 518 19.31 4.59 -7.35
CA THR A 518 19.41 4.41 -5.90
C THR A 518 18.91 3.02 -5.48
N PRO A 519 19.29 2.54 -4.28
CA PRO A 519 18.62 1.37 -3.69
C PRO A 519 17.14 1.67 -3.43
N VAL A 520 16.35 0.60 -3.31
CA VAL A 520 14.99 0.67 -2.76
C VAL A 520 15.09 0.97 -1.26
N ALA A 521 14.21 1.82 -0.75
CA ALA A 521 14.12 2.13 0.67
C ALA A 521 12.67 2.07 1.16
N ALA A 522 12.49 1.66 2.41
CA ALA A 522 11.23 1.85 3.13
C ALA A 522 11.27 3.15 3.92
N ILE A 523 10.13 3.83 4.04
CA ILE A 523 9.99 4.93 5.01
C ILE A 523 9.61 4.34 6.36
N ILE A 524 10.39 4.63 7.40
CA ILE A 524 10.20 4.12 8.77
C ILE A 524 10.53 5.26 9.75
N GLY A 525 9.55 5.67 10.56
CA GLY A 525 9.70 6.82 11.46
C GLY A 525 10.08 8.09 10.70
N GLY A 526 9.55 8.29 9.49
CA GLY A 526 9.88 9.40 8.60
C GLY A 526 11.28 9.35 7.96
N ALA A 527 12.05 8.29 8.19
CA ALA A 527 13.38 8.11 7.63
C ALA A 527 13.40 7.09 6.50
N ARG A 528 14.30 7.27 5.53
CA ARG A 528 14.58 6.24 4.53
C ARG A 528 15.49 5.16 5.12
N VAL A 529 15.04 3.93 5.07
CA VAL A 529 15.81 2.73 5.41
C VAL A 529 16.10 1.98 4.12
N ASN A 530 17.33 2.15 3.61
CA ASN A 530 17.77 1.54 2.36
C ASN A 530 17.94 0.03 2.52
N PHE A 531 17.54 -0.73 1.51
CA PHE A 531 17.78 -2.18 1.41
C PHE A 531 19.00 -2.47 0.54
N ALA A 532 19.83 -3.42 0.98
CA ALA A 532 21.04 -3.85 0.28
C ALA A 532 20.74 -4.96 -0.75
N SER A 533 19.62 -5.67 -0.62
CA SER A 533 19.22 -6.74 -1.52
C SER A 533 17.70 -6.91 -1.56
N PRO A 534 17.15 -7.56 -2.61
CA PRO A 534 15.74 -7.98 -2.64
C PRO A 534 15.32 -8.83 -1.45
N GLN A 535 16.23 -9.66 -0.91
CA GLN A 535 15.93 -10.53 0.22
C GLN A 535 15.70 -9.71 1.50
N GLU A 536 16.46 -8.63 1.73
CA GLU A 536 16.22 -7.76 2.89
C GLU A 536 14.80 -7.13 2.85
N ILE A 537 14.26 -6.85 1.66
CA ILE A 537 12.90 -6.31 1.50
C ILE A 537 11.86 -7.36 1.92
N ILE A 538 12.04 -8.60 1.46
CA ILE A 538 11.16 -9.72 1.79
C ILE A 538 11.21 -10.02 3.30
N ASP A 539 12.42 -10.09 3.87
CA ASP A 539 12.65 -10.37 5.30
C ASP A 539 12.11 -9.24 6.20
N SER A 540 12.00 -8.02 5.65
CA SER A 540 11.35 -6.88 6.31
C SER A 540 9.82 -6.86 6.17
N GLY A 541 9.22 -7.94 5.66
CA GLY A 541 7.77 -8.16 5.69
C GLY A 541 6.99 -7.60 4.50
N PHE A 542 7.66 -7.09 3.45
CA PHE A 542 6.99 -6.56 2.26
C PHE A 542 6.52 -7.65 1.27
N GLY A 543 6.86 -8.91 1.54
CA GLY A 543 6.46 -10.07 0.73
C GLY A 543 7.16 -10.14 -0.62
N THR A 544 6.91 -11.19 -1.40
CA THR A 544 7.58 -11.43 -2.70
C THR A 544 7.13 -10.49 -3.81
N ASN A 545 5.97 -9.85 -3.66
CA ASN A 545 5.39 -8.92 -4.64
C ASN A 545 5.85 -7.47 -4.42
N TRP A 546 6.84 -7.24 -3.55
CA TRP A 546 7.32 -5.92 -3.13
C TRP A 546 7.65 -4.99 -4.31
N ALA A 547 8.14 -5.53 -5.43
CA ALA A 547 8.51 -4.74 -6.61
C ALA A 547 7.33 -3.92 -7.17
N SER A 548 6.10 -4.43 -7.09
CA SER A 548 4.88 -3.72 -7.51
C SER A 548 4.46 -2.60 -6.54
N MET A 549 4.99 -2.63 -5.31
CA MET A 549 4.71 -1.65 -4.27
C MET A 549 5.68 -0.48 -4.30
N VAL A 550 6.84 -0.63 -4.95
CA VAL A 550 7.83 0.45 -5.06
C VAL A 550 7.25 1.63 -5.84
N ARG A 551 7.51 2.83 -5.34
CA ARG A 551 7.17 4.09 -6.00
C ARG A 551 8.43 4.80 -6.43
N ALA A 552 8.55 5.03 -7.74
CA ALA A 552 9.64 5.81 -8.31
C ALA A 552 9.46 7.28 -7.91
N ILE A 553 10.52 7.89 -7.40
CA ILE A 553 10.58 9.31 -7.05
C ILE A 553 11.85 9.93 -7.63
N PRO A 554 11.94 11.27 -7.77
CA PRO A 554 13.17 11.91 -8.19
C PRO A 554 14.32 11.59 -7.24
N THR A 555 15.52 11.31 -7.77
CA THR A 555 16.72 11.01 -6.97
C THR A 555 17.05 12.15 -5.99
N ARG A 556 16.79 13.40 -6.38
CA ARG A 556 16.89 14.55 -5.47
C ARG A 556 15.94 14.43 -4.28
N ALA A 557 14.67 14.10 -4.51
CA ALA A 557 13.70 13.90 -3.44
C ALA A 557 14.09 12.73 -2.53
N PHE A 558 14.52 11.60 -3.12
CA PHE A 558 15.04 10.45 -2.38
C PHE A 558 16.20 10.84 -1.44
N ASN A 559 17.10 11.71 -1.88
CA ASN A 559 18.25 12.14 -1.09
C ASN A 559 17.93 13.17 -0.01
N LEU A 560 16.81 13.89 -0.13
CA LEU A 560 16.34 14.84 0.89
C LEU A 560 15.66 14.15 2.07
N ILE A 561 15.20 12.90 1.91
CA ILE A 561 14.62 12.12 3.00
C ILE A 561 15.75 11.72 3.97
N GLY A 562 15.60 12.10 5.24
CA GLY A 562 16.56 11.81 6.30
C GLY A 562 16.76 10.31 6.52
N THR A 563 17.92 9.91 7.05
CA THR A 563 18.24 8.50 7.34
C THR A 563 18.09 8.14 8.82
N GLN A 564 17.82 9.13 9.67
CA GLN A 564 17.65 8.93 11.11
C GLN A 564 16.18 8.68 11.44
N ILE A 565 15.89 7.46 11.90
CA ILE A 565 14.54 7.06 12.35
C ILE A 565 14.13 7.95 13.52
N ALA A 566 12.94 8.55 13.46
CA ALA A 566 12.47 9.46 14.49
C ALA A 566 12.18 8.76 15.82
N ASP A 567 12.30 9.52 16.91
CA ASP A 567 11.98 9.05 18.25
C ASP A 567 10.50 8.65 18.40
N GLY A 568 10.26 7.64 19.23
CA GLY A 568 8.96 7.03 19.43
C GLY A 568 8.56 6.02 18.34
N THR A 569 9.45 5.73 17.39
CA THR A 569 9.22 4.70 16.36
C THR A 569 9.50 3.32 16.97
N ARG A 570 8.54 2.39 16.84
CA ARG A 570 8.70 0.98 17.22
C ARG A 570 9.23 0.18 16.04
N ILE A 571 10.36 -0.49 16.24
CA ILE A 571 11.02 -1.30 15.23
C ILE A 571 11.19 -2.76 15.67
N GLN A 572 11.33 -3.66 14.71
CA GLN A 572 11.60 -5.08 14.91
C GLN A 572 12.77 -5.52 14.03
N ASN A 573 13.65 -6.35 14.56
CA ASN A 573 14.74 -6.94 13.77
C ASN A 573 14.18 -7.98 12.79
N ALA A 574 14.51 -7.85 11.50
CA ALA A 574 14.15 -8.83 10.48
C ALA A 574 14.63 -10.25 10.88
N GLY A 575 13.76 -11.24 10.65
CA GLY A 575 14.04 -12.64 11.00
C GLY A 575 14.05 -12.96 12.51
N SER A 576 13.71 -12.02 13.38
CA SER A 576 13.66 -12.19 14.84
C SER A 576 12.37 -11.63 15.43
N THR A 577 12.04 -12.02 16.66
CA THR A 577 10.97 -11.43 17.47
C THR A 577 11.44 -10.24 18.32
N SER A 578 12.73 -9.91 18.30
CA SER A 578 13.29 -8.78 19.05
C SER A 578 12.74 -7.44 18.56
N GLN A 579 12.19 -6.65 19.48
CA GLN A 579 11.61 -5.34 19.20
C GLN A 579 12.27 -4.26 20.05
N ALA A 580 12.29 -3.03 19.54
CA ALA A 580 12.86 -1.87 20.20
C ALA A 580 12.04 -0.62 19.88
N ALA A 581 12.18 0.40 20.71
CA ALA A 581 11.79 1.77 20.37
C ALA A 581 13.02 2.62 20.09
N ILE A 582 12.87 3.63 19.23
CA ILE A 582 13.88 4.68 19.07
C ILE A 582 13.66 5.78 20.11
N VAL A 583 14.66 6.08 20.93
CA VAL A 583 14.62 7.09 21.99
C VAL A 583 15.91 7.91 21.98
N GLY A 584 15.83 9.21 21.70
CA GLY A 584 16.99 10.08 21.55
C GLY A 584 17.96 9.55 20.49
N GLY A 585 17.43 9.01 19.38
CA GLY A 585 18.20 8.34 18.32
C GLY A 585 18.76 6.95 18.68
N ALA A 586 18.58 6.48 19.91
CA ALA A 586 19.05 5.17 20.34
C ALA A 586 18.00 4.07 20.18
N LYS A 587 18.44 2.86 19.85
CA LYS A 587 17.63 1.65 19.88
C LYS A 587 17.53 1.15 21.32
N ILE A 588 16.33 1.14 21.87
CA ILE A 588 16.03 0.63 23.20
C ILE A 588 15.25 -0.69 23.09
N PRO A 589 15.91 -1.86 23.24
CA PRO A 589 15.26 -3.15 23.10
C PRO A 589 14.33 -3.47 24.28
N PHE A 590 13.22 -4.11 23.96
CA PHE A 590 12.29 -4.69 24.93
C PHE A 590 12.63 -6.15 25.17
N VAL A 591 12.66 -6.58 26.44
CA VAL A 591 12.93 -7.98 26.81
C VAL A 591 11.66 -8.82 26.92
N SER A 592 10.48 -8.19 26.93
CA SER A 592 9.19 -8.86 26.95
C SER A 592 8.07 -8.00 26.36
N MET A 593 6.96 -8.63 26.00
CA MET A 593 5.75 -7.91 25.55
C MET A 593 5.15 -7.05 26.67
N ALA A 594 5.27 -7.48 27.94
CA ALA A 594 4.82 -6.69 29.08
C ALA A 594 5.60 -5.38 29.20
N GLU A 595 6.93 -5.43 29.07
CA GLU A 595 7.80 -4.23 29.12
C GLU A 595 7.47 -3.26 27.97
N LEU A 596 7.17 -3.80 26.78
CA LEU A 596 6.76 -3.02 25.61
C LEU A 596 5.42 -2.30 25.85
N VAL A 597 4.42 -3.00 26.40
CA VAL A 597 3.10 -2.43 26.71
C VAL A 597 3.20 -1.39 27.82
N GLU A 598 3.94 -1.68 28.89
CA GLU A 598 4.18 -0.75 30.01
C GLU A 598 4.90 0.52 29.56
N SER A 599 5.79 0.41 28.57
CA SER A 599 6.47 1.55 27.94
C SER A 599 5.58 2.32 26.95
N GLY A 600 4.31 1.94 26.77
CA GLY A 600 3.34 2.64 25.92
C GLY A 600 3.40 2.28 24.43
N TYR A 601 4.23 1.31 24.03
CA TYR A 601 4.42 0.94 22.61
C TYR A 601 3.53 -0.21 22.14
N GLY A 602 2.66 -0.76 23.01
CA GLY A 602 1.82 -1.93 22.72
C GLY A 602 1.01 -1.80 21.43
N ASN A 603 0.39 -0.64 21.24
CA ASN A 603 -0.46 -0.32 20.10
C ASN A 603 0.28 0.45 18.99
N ALA A 604 1.57 0.76 19.16
CA ALA A 604 2.33 1.46 18.14
C ALA A 604 2.56 0.53 16.93
N PRO A 605 2.42 1.05 15.69
CA PRO A 605 2.78 0.29 14.49
C PRO A 605 4.21 -0.24 14.59
N THR A 606 4.39 -1.52 14.25
CA THR A 606 5.71 -2.16 14.27
C THR A 606 6.29 -2.13 12.88
N HIS A 607 7.50 -1.60 12.74
CA HIS A 607 8.23 -1.57 11.46
C HIS A 607 9.40 -2.55 11.51
N ILE A 608 9.44 -3.49 10.57
CA ILE A 608 10.55 -4.45 10.50
C ILE A 608 11.70 -3.80 9.73
N VAL A 609 12.89 -3.81 10.32
CA VAL A 609 14.11 -3.26 9.74
C VAL A 609 15.13 -4.36 9.46
N PRO A 610 15.99 -4.23 8.42
CA PRO A 610 17.05 -5.20 8.17
C PRO A 610 17.98 -5.36 9.37
N THR A 611 18.49 -6.57 9.61
CA THR A 611 19.40 -6.87 10.73
C THR A 611 20.65 -5.99 10.73
N ARG A 612 21.19 -5.68 9.54
CA ARG A 612 22.27 -4.69 9.36
C ARG A 612 21.94 -3.35 10.00
N VAL A 613 20.74 -2.82 9.74
CA VAL A 613 20.28 -1.53 10.25
C VAL A 613 20.06 -1.61 11.75
N TRP A 614 19.42 -2.68 12.23
CA TRP A 614 19.22 -2.94 13.65
C TRP A 614 20.53 -2.90 14.46
N THR A 615 21.58 -3.55 13.95
CA THR A 615 22.90 -3.60 14.61
C THR A 615 23.65 -2.27 14.52
N ALA A 616 23.44 -1.49 13.46
CA ALA A 616 24.09 -0.20 13.27
C ALA A 616 23.48 0.94 14.13
N LEU A 617 22.25 0.79 14.62
CA LEU A 617 21.61 1.77 15.49
C LEU A 617 22.32 1.85 16.85
N SER A 618 22.64 3.09 17.27
CA SER A 618 23.24 3.40 18.58
C SER A 618 22.43 2.83 19.74
N ASP A 619 23.10 2.40 20.80
CA ASP A 619 22.47 2.05 22.08
C ASP A 619 22.56 3.19 23.11
N GLN A 620 23.18 4.32 22.74
CA GLN A 620 23.33 5.50 23.59
C GLN A 620 22.30 6.57 23.27
N ILE A 621 21.47 6.90 24.26
CA ILE A 621 20.48 7.99 24.17
C ILE A 621 21.24 9.32 24.10
N MET A 622 20.95 10.13 23.07
CA MET A 622 21.60 11.42 22.90
C MET A 622 21.24 12.42 24.01
N ASP A 623 22.19 13.31 24.30
CA ASP A 623 21.99 14.44 25.21
C ASP A 623 20.85 15.35 24.74
N GLY A 624 20.17 15.97 25.69
CA GLY A 624 18.99 16.80 25.44
C GLY A 624 17.68 16.01 25.32
N THR A 625 17.74 14.68 25.35
CA THR A 625 16.54 13.83 25.30
C THR A 625 15.81 13.86 26.65
N ARG A 626 14.50 14.13 26.61
CA ARG A 626 13.60 14.00 27.77
C ARG A 626 13.04 12.58 27.83
N ILE A 627 13.28 11.88 28.93
CA ILE A 627 12.81 10.52 29.16
C ILE A 627 11.87 10.42 30.37
N GLN A 628 11.01 9.42 30.38
CA GLN A 628 10.15 9.05 31.51
C GLN A 628 10.28 7.56 31.79
N ASN A 629 10.33 7.20 33.07
CA ASN A 629 10.33 5.82 33.51
C ASN A 629 8.95 5.17 33.26
N ALA A 630 8.92 4.04 32.55
CA ALA A 630 7.72 3.24 32.38
C ALA A 630 7.10 2.86 33.74
N GLY A 631 5.77 2.91 33.84
CA GLY A 631 5.04 2.64 35.09
C GLY A 631 5.16 3.72 36.17
N SER A 632 5.85 4.84 35.92
CA SER A 632 6.04 5.94 36.89
C SER A 632 5.83 7.31 36.26
N THR A 633 5.67 8.34 37.09
CA THR A 633 5.67 9.76 36.68
C THR A 633 7.06 10.38 36.68
N SER A 634 8.10 9.63 37.06
CA SER A 634 9.48 10.12 37.15
C SER A 634 10.04 10.46 35.76
N GLN A 635 10.50 11.70 35.60
CA GLN A 635 11.06 12.21 34.35
C GLN A 635 12.49 12.68 34.55
N ALA A 636 13.29 12.61 33.48
CA ALA A 636 14.67 13.04 33.48
C ALA A 636 15.09 13.58 32.11
N ALA A 637 16.16 14.36 32.08
CA ALA A 637 16.91 14.66 30.85
C ALA A 637 18.18 13.82 30.78
N ILE A 638 18.65 13.53 29.57
CA ILE A 638 19.99 12.99 29.33
C ILE A 638 20.98 14.15 29.17
N VAL A 639 22.03 14.16 29.98
CA VAL A 639 23.08 15.19 29.98
C VAL A 639 24.45 14.52 30.16
N GLY A 640 25.32 14.61 29.16
CA GLY A 640 26.60 13.90 29.13
C GLY A 640 26.44 12.39 29.30
N GLY A 641 25.40 11.80 28.68
CA GLY A 641 25.03 10.39 28.83
C GLY A 641 24.42 10.03 30.20
N ALA A 642 24.28 10.97 31.12
CA ALA A 642 23.70 10.75 32.43
C ALA A 642 22.22 11.11 32.48
N LYS A 643 21.44 10.31 33.20
CA LYS A 643 20.07 10.62 33.56
C LYS A 643 20.07 11.63 34.71
N ILE A 644 19.45 12.78 34.47
CA ILE A 644 19.24 13.85 35.45
C ILE A 644 17.75 13.96 35.78
N PRO A 645 17.29 13.39 36.92
CA PRO A 645 15.87 13.42 37.28
C PRO A 645 15.40 14.82 37.67
N PHE A 646 14.16 15.13 37.28
CA PHE A 646 13.44 16.32 37.71
C PHE A 646 12.58 15.98 38.93
N VAL A 647 12.71 16.77 40.01
CA VAL A 647 11.90 16.58 41.24
C VAL A 647 10.59 17.35 41.23
N SER A 648 10.40 18.26 40.26
CA SER A 648 9.16 19.04 40.11
C SER A 648 8.96 19.52 38.67
N MET A 649 7.72 19.89 38.33
CA MET A 649 7.41 20.49 37.03
C MET A 649 8.06 21.87 36.85
N ALA A 650 8.28 22.61 37.95
CA ALA A 650 8.99 23.88 37.93
C ALA A 650 10.46 23.69 37.51
N GLU A 651 11.12 22.66 38.05
CA GLU A 651 12.51 22.31 37.69
C GLU A 651 12.64 21.92 36.20
N LEU A 652 11.69 21.12 35.72
CA LEU A 652 11.61 20.69 34.33
C LEU A 652 11.36 21.86 33.36
N THR A 653 10.51 22.82 33.75
CA THR A 653 10.21 24.04 32.97
C THR A 653 11.40 24.99 32.97
N ALA A 654 12.00 25.25 34.13
CA ALA A 654 13.18 26.12 34.26
C ALA A 654 14.38 25.58 33.46
N SER A 655 14.51 24.26 33.36
CA SER A 655 15.56 23.62 32.58
C SER A 655 15.25 23.60 31.06
N GLY A 656 14.07 24.04 30.62
CA GLY A 656 13.68 24.12 29.21
C GLY A 656 13.14 22.83 28.59
N TYR A 657 12.99 21.75 29.36
CA TYR A 657 12.58 20.43 28.83
C TYR A 657 11.04 20.26 28.75
N ALA A 658 10.25 21.19 29.28
CA ALA A 658 8.77 21.11 29.32
C ALA A 658 8.11 20.93 27.95
N GLN A 659 8.66 21.58 26.92
CA GLN A 659 8.12 21.55 25.56
C GLN A 659 8.65 20.38 24.73
N LEU A 660 9.67 19.67 25.21
CA LEU A 660 10.21 18.52 24.50
C LEU A 660 9.29 17.31 24.67
N ARG A 661 9.15 16.54 23.60
CA ARG A 661 8.39 15.29 23.61
C ARG A 661 9.03 14.33 24.60
N THR A 662 8.24 13.84 25.55
CA THR A 662 8.66 12.83 26.51
C THR A 662 8.76 11.47 25.83
N GLN A 663 9.90 10.80 25.98
CA GLN A 663 10.10 9.44 25.50
C GLN A 663 10.02 8.45 26.66
N MET A 664 9.15 7.44 26.56
CA MET A 664 9.07 6.40 27.60
C MET A 664 10.21 5.39 27.42
N VAL A 665 10.87 5.06 28.52
CA VAL A 665 11.91 4.01 28.58
C VAL A 665 11.54 2.97 29.63
N PRO A 666 11.87 1.68 29.41
CA PRO A 666 11.65 0.64 30.41
C PRO A 666 12.37 0.92 31.74
N ASN A 667 11.79 0.46 32.86
CA ASN A 667 12.38 0.66 34.19
C ASN A 667 13.80 0.08 34.32
N ARG A 668 14.08 -1.06 33.68
CA ARG A 668 15.42 -1.64 33.62
C ARG A 668 16.43 -0.69 32.96
N VAL A 669 16.05 -0.06 31.85
CA VAL A 669 16.89 0.94 31.16
C VAL A 669 17.05 2.16 32.04
N TRP A 670 15.95 2.66 32.63
CA TRP A 670 15.99 3.77 33.56
C TRP A 670 17.00 3.55 34.67
N VAL A 671 16.96 2.41 35.38
CA VAL A 671 17.88 2.09 36.47
C VAL A 671 19.33 1.94 36.00
N ALA A 672 19.55 1.42 34.79
CA ALA A 672 20.89 1.21 34.24
C ALA A 672 21.59 2.51 33.76
N LEU A 673 20.84 3.58 33.47
CA LEU A 673 21.43 4.85 33.04
C LEU A 673 22.31 5.46 34.14
N SER A 674 23.51 5.91 33.74
CA SER A 674 24.45 6.61 34.62
C SER A 674 23.79 7.84 35.26
N THR A 675 24.20 8.16 36.49
CA THR A 675 23.87 9.43 37.15
C THR A 675 25.05 10.41 37.15
N ARG A 676 26.22 9.97 36.65
CA ARG A 676 27.43 10.79 36.53
C ARG A 676 27.53 11.36 35.12
N ILE A 677 27.50 12.69 35.02
CA ILE A 677 27.70 13.43 33.77
C ILE A 677 29.13 13.17 33.29
N ALA A 678 29.29 12.79 32.02
CA ALA A 678 30.58 12.51 31.42
C ALA A 678 31.47 13.77 31.34
N ASP A 679 32.78 13.57 31.43
CA ASP A 679 33.76 14.64 31.23
C ASP A 679 33.69 15.18 29.80
N GLY A 680 33.97 16.47 29.64
CA GLY A 680 33.85 17.16 28.36
C GLY A 680 32.45 17.67 28.04
N THR A 681 31.45 17.43 28.89
CA THR A 681 30.08 17.94 28.74
C THR A 681 30.00 19.41 29.13
N ARG A 682 29.38 20.25 28.28
CA ARG A 682 29.09 21.66 28.58
C ARG A 682 27.69 21.77 29.19
N ILE A 683 27.63 22.34 30.38
CA ILE A 683 26.39 22.51 31.13
C ILE A 683 26.13 23.98 31.45
N LYS A 684 24.86 24.30 31.68
CA LYS A 684 24.38 25.60 32.14
C LYS A 684 23.43 25.43 33.31
N ASP A 685 23.51 26.31 34.30
CA ASP A 685 22.55 26.37 35.39
C ASP A 685 21.18 26.88 34.90
N ALA A 686 20.10 26.19 35.26
CA ALA A 686 18.74 26.62 34.97
C ALA A 686 18.35 27.93 35.68
N ALA A 687 18.98 28.26 36.82
CA ALA A 687 18.67 29.46 37.61
C ALA A 687 19.52 30.69 37.24
N SER A 688 20.55 30.54 36.40
CA SER A 688 21.47 31.65 36.08
C SER A 688 22.02 31.57 34.65
N SER A 689 22.83 32.55 34.26
CA SER A 689 23.57 32.50 32.99
C SER A 689 24.86 31.68 33.08
N GLY A 690 25.21 31.15 34.27
CA GLY A 690 26.46 30.46 34.53
C GLY A 690 26.62 29.18 33.69
N GLN A 691 27.79 29.05 33.05
CA GLN A 691 28.15 27.89 32.24
C GLN A 691 29.38 27.20 32.83
N ALA A 692 29.47 25.89 32.66
CA ALA A 692 30.61 25.10 33.11
C ALA A 692 30.87 23.92 32.16
N ALA A 693 32.09 23.41 32.20
CA ALA A 693 32.41 22.09 31.67
C ALA A 693 32.53 21.08 32.82
N ILE A 694 32.18 19.82 32.55
CA ILE A 694 32.50 18.72 33.47
C ILE A 694 33.93 18.22 33.17
N ILE A 695 34.81 18.28 34.17
CA ILE A 695 36.23 17.90 34.05
C ILE A 695 36.62 17.10 35.30
N GLY A 696 37.00 15.84 35.13
CA GLY A 696 37.29 14.94 36.26
C GLY A 696 36.09 14.78 37.19
N GLY A 697 34.86 14.81 36.67
CA GLY A 697 33.62 14.81 37.44
C GLY A 697 33.29 16.13 38.16
N ALA A 698 34.11 17.17 38.02
CA ALA A 698 33.88 18.48 38.65
C ALA A 698 33.28 19.48 37.66
N LYS A 699 32.45 20.41 38.14
CA LYS A 699 32.06 21.59 37.36
C LYS A 699 33.22 22.60 37.37
N VAL A 700 33.68 22.95 36.19
CA VAL A 700 34.66 24.02 35.96
C VAL A 700 33.93 25.17 35.27
N THR A 701 33.66 26.24 36.01
CA THR A 701 32.86 27.37 35.53
C THR A 701 33.64 28.29 34.60
N PHE A 702 32.94 28.85 33.62
CA PHE A 702 33.45 29.89 32.73
C PHE A 702 32.93 31.26 33.17
N ASN A 703 33.80 32.27 33.14
CA ASN A 703 33.42 33.64 33.48
C ASN A 703 32.66 34.33 32.34
N ASP A 704 33.02 34.04 31.10
CA ASP A 704 32.45 34.63 29.89
C ASP A 704 32.54 33.65 28.70
N ILE A 705 31.99 34.08 27.55
CA ILE A 705 32.00 33.26 26.33
C ILE A 705 33.40 33.09 25.73
N THR A 706 34.33 34.01 26.00
CA THR A 706 35.70 33.92 25.54
C THR A 706 36.40 32.74 26.20
N GLU A 707 36.27 32.59 27.53
CA GLU A 707 36.82 31.41 28.23
C GLU A 707 36.21 30.09 27.73
N VAL A 708 34.92 30.09 27.36
CA VAL A 708 34.26 28.91 26.79
C VAL A 708 34.90 28.53 25.45
N ASN A 709 35.11 29.51 24.58
CA ASN A 709 35.68 29.32 23.24
C ASN A 709 37.16 28.91 23.32
N ASP A 710 37.96 29.61 24.13
CA ASP A 710 39.38 29.34 24.33
C ASP A 710 39.61 27.94 24.93
N SER A 711 38.68 27.47 25.77
CA SER A 711 38.71 26.11 26.32
C SER A 711 38.17 25.05 25.35
N GLY A 712 37.73 25.42 24.14
CA GLY A 712 37.22 24.49 23.12
C GLY A 712 35.81 23.94 23.38
N TYR A 713 35.01 24.62 24.21
CA TYR A 713 33.62 24.23 24.50
C TYR A 713 32.59 25.09 23.74
N GLY A 714 33.04 26.10 22.98
CA GLY A 714 32.20 27.03 22.22
C GLY A 714 31.17 26.35 21.31
N ASP A 715 31.62 25.34 20.56
CA ASP A 715 30.80 24.60 19.59
C ASP A 715 30.06 23.41 20.18
N LYS A 716 30.30 23.08 21.46
CA LYS A 716 29.62 21.96 22.12
C LYS A 716 28.19 22.35 22.49
N PRO A 717 27.20 21.44 22.29
CA PRO A 717 25.84 21.66 22.74
C PRO A 717 25.78 21.98 24.24
N ILE A 718 25.01 23.00 24.59
CA ILE A 718 24.77 23.36 25.99
C ILE A 718 23.63 22.52 26.53
N GLN A 719 23.88 21.81 27.63
CA GLN A 719 22.83 21.10 28.36
C GLN A 719 22.44 21.88 29.62
N ILE A 720 21.16 22.18 29.77
CA ILE A 720 20.67 22.94 30.93
C ILE A 720 20.37 21.96 32.06
N VAL A 721 21.00 22.16 33.22
CA VAL A 721 20.78 21.31 34.39
C VAL A 721 20.02 22.07 35.48
N PRO A 722 19.21 21.38 36.30
CA PRO A 722 18.59 21.98 37.47
C PRO A 722 19.60 22.64 38.42
N ASN A 723 19.22 23.76 39.04
CA ASN A 723 20.08 24.45 40.03
C ASN A 723 20.51 23.51 41.18
N ARG A 724 19.63 22.62 41.63
CA ARG A 724 19.96 21.60 42.63
C ARG A 724 21.14 20.71 42.20
N VAL A 725 21.14 20.27 40.94
CA VAL A 725 22.20 19.45 40.36
C VAL A 725 23.46 20.29 40.18
N TRP A 726 23.32 21.51 39.67
CA TRP A 726 24.40 22.46 39.52
C TRP A 726 25.15 22.69 40.85
N VAL A 727 24.45 22.98 41.94
CA VAL A 727 25.05 23.20 43.26
C VAL A 727 25.70 21.93 43.82
N ALA A 728 25.10 20.75 43.58
CA ALA A 728 25.61 19.47 44.08
C ALA A 728 26.89 18.97 43.37
N LEU A 729 27.18 19.44 42.15
CA LEU A 729 28.40 19.06 41.44
C LEU A 729 29.66 19.57 42.16
N SER A 730 30.65 18.68 42.32
CA SER A 730 31.96 19.00 42.90
C SER A 730 32.64 20.13 42.13
N THR A 731 33.37 20.99 42.82
CA THR A 731 34.29 21.96 42.21
C THR A 731 35.75 21.47 42.21
N ARG A 732 36.03 20.35 42.86
CA ARG A 732 37.36 19.71 42.90
C ARG A 732 37.47 18.68 41.79
N ILE A 733 38.37 18.93 40.84
CA ILE A 733 38.74 17.99 39.77
C ILE A 733 39.34 16.74 40.42
N ALA A 734 38.85 15.56 40.04
CA ALA A 734 39.33 14.30 40.59
C ALA A 734 40.78 14.00 40.19
N ASP A 735 41.49 13.29 41.07
CA ASP A 735 42.82 12.79 40.79
C ASP A 735 42.82 11.82 39.60
N GLY A 736 43.91 11.79 38.85
CA GLY A 736 44.04 11.04 37.60
C GLY A 736 43.53 11.77 36.36
N THR A 737 42.91 12.95 36.52
CA THR A 737 42.41 13.75 35.38
C THR A 737 43.57 14.42 34.66
N ARG A 738 43.69 14.20 33.34
CA ARG A 738 44.62 14.91 32.46
C ARG A 738 44.00 16.21 31.97
N ILE A 739 44.68 17.33 32.23
CA ILE A 739 44.24 18.67 31.86
C ILE A 739 45.26 19.40 31.00
N LYS A 740 44.78 20.33 30.18
CA LYS A 740 45.59 21.30 29.42
C LYS A 740 45.13 22.72 29.73
N ASP A 741 46.08 23.64 29.82
CA ASP A 741 45.82 25.06 29.88
C ASP A 741 45.27 25.59 28.54
N ALA A 742 44.14 26.29 28.55
CA ALA A 742 43.61 26.97 27.37
C ALA A 742 44.59 28.02 26.80
N GLY A 743 45.38 28.68 27.66
CA GLY A 743 46.30 29.75 27.28
C GLY A 743 47.67 29.27 26.77
N SER A 744 47.97 27.96 26.82
CA SER A 744 49.28 27.44 26.45
C SER A 744 49.25 26.00 25.95
N THR A 745 50.41 25.41 25.64
CA THR A 745 50.54 23.98 25.33
C THR A 745 50.77 23.12 26.56
N GLY A 746 50.80 23.72 27.76
CA GLY A 746 51.08 23.03 29.01
C GLY A 746 50.02 21.97 29.35
N GLN A 747 50.46 20.77 29.72
CA GLN A 747 49.61 19.68 30.16
C GLN A 747 50.00 19.25 31.57
N ALA A 748 49.01 18.79 32.34
CA ALA A 748 49.21 18.32 33.70
C ALA A 748 48.25 17.17 34.02
N ALA A 749 48.58 16.39 35.05
CA ALA A 749 47.63 15.52 35.72
C ALA A 749 47.25 16.13 37.07
N ILE A 750 46.03 15.83 37.54
CA ILE A 750 45.63 16.13 38.91
C ILE A 750 46.04 14.96 39.82
N VAL A 751 46.82 15.22 40.87
CA VAL A 751 47.25 14.21 41.85
C VAL A 751 47.22 14.81 43.24
N GLY A 752 46.47 14.21 44.17
CA GLY A 752 46.25 14.76 45.51
C GLY A 752 45.61 16.15 45.48
N GLY A 753 44.79 16.45 44.48
CA GLY A 753 44.25 17.79 44.21
C GLY A 753 45.24 18.80 43.61
N ALA A 754 46.50 18.43 43.40
CA ALA A 754 47.52 19.31 42.84
C ALA A 754 47.67 19.14 41.33
N LYS A 755 48.02 20.22 40.66
CA LYS A 755 48.46 20.23 39.26
C LYS A 755 49.89 19.73 39.16
N ILE A 756 50.09 18.59 38.51
CA ILE A 756 51.41 18.03 38.20
C ILE A 756 51.71 18.24 36.71
N PRO A 757 52.46 19.30 36.34
CA PRO A 757 52.75 19.59 34.94
C PRO A 757 53.68 18.53 34.33
N PHE A 758 53.60 18.33 33.02
CA PHE A 758 54.52 17.53 32.23
C PHE A 758 55.35 18.44 31.31
N VAL A 759 56.67 18.25 31.27
CA VAL A 759 57.58 19.05 30.43
C VAL A 759 57.77 18.47 29.03
N SER A 760 57.39 17.20 28.82
CA SER A 760 57.46 16.54 27.52
C SER A 760 56.38 15.47 27.36
N MET A 761 56.13 15.05 26.12
CA MET A 761 55.23 13.93 25.84
C MET A 761 55.78 12.61 26.40
N ALA A 762 57.11 12.42 26.40
CA ALA A 762 57.74 11.24 26.98
C ALA A 762 57.42 11.12 28.48
N GLU A 763 57.55 12.22 29.23
CA GLU A 763 57.26 12.24 30.66
C GLU A 763 55.78 11.96 30.97
N LEU A 764 54.88 12.46 30.12
CA LEU A 764 53.44 12.21 30.20
C LEU A 764 53.10 10.72 29.96
N VAL A 765 53.72 10.11 28.94
CA VAL A 765 53.55 8.68 28.60
C VAL A 765 54.15 7.79 29.68
N GLU A 766 55.36 8.08 30.15
CA GLU A 766 56.01 7.35 31.25
C GLU A 766 55.19 7.41 32.54
N SER A 767 54.52 8.55 32.80
CA SER A 767 53.64 8.70 33.96
C SER A 767 52.28 8.00 33.79
N GLY A 768 52.01 7.37 32.64
CA GLY A 768 50.78 6.62 32.36
C GLY A 768 49.59 7.47 31.89
N TYR A 769 49.81 8.74 31.54
CA TYR A 769 48.73 9.65 31.11
C TYR A 769 48.67 9.83 29.58
N GLY A 770 49.50 9.10 28.82
CA GLY A 770 49.58 9.14 27.35
C GLY A 770 48.22 9.10 26.66
N ASP A 771 47.43 8.10 27.05
CA ASP A 771 46.13 7.78 26.44
C ASP A 771 44.95 8.34 27.24
N ALA A 772 45.21 9.02 28.36
CA ALA A 772 44.15 9.61 29.18
C ALA A 772 43.43 10.74 28.40
N PRO A 773 42.09 10.81 28.43
CA PRO A 773 41.33 11.87 27.77
C PRO A 773 41.79 13.25 28.23
N LEU A 774 42.16 14.11 27.28
CA LEU A 774 42.61 15.46 27.57
C LEU A 774 41.43 16.40 27.74
N GLN A 775 41.32 17.07 28.88
CA GLN A 775 40.35 18.13 29.13
C GLN A 775 41.04 19.50 29.13
N VAL A 776 40.46 20.50 28.47
CA VAL A 776 41.04 21.85 28.46
C VAL A 776 40.35 22.69 29.53
N VAL A 777 41.14 23.36 30.38
CA VAL A 777 40.65 24.22 31.46
C VAL A 777 40.99 25.69 31.17
N PRO A 778 40.17 26.66 31.60
CA PRO A 778 40.51 28.07 31.51
C PRO A 778 41.84 28.40 32.21
N ASN A 779 42.61 29.36 31.68
CA ASN A 779 43.90 29.75 32.26
C ASN A 779 43.79 30.15 33.74
N ARG A 780 42.73 30.84 34.16
CA ARG A 780 42.54 31.17 35.58
C ARG A 780 42.33 29.91 36.45
N VAL A 781 41.60 28.91 35.95
CA VAL A 781 41.44 27.63 36.67
C VAL A 781 42.78 26.91 36.75
N TRP A 782 43.52 26.86 35.63
CA TRP A 782 44.87 26.31 35.58
C TRP A 782 45.79 26.98 36.61
N ALA A 783 45.84 28.31 36.64
CA ALA A 783 46.67 29.08 37.56
C ALA A 783 46.25 28.91 39.03
N GLY A 784 44.96 28.72 39.29
CA GLY A 784 44.40 28.55 40.63
C GLY A 784 44.54 27.14 41.23
N LEU A 785 44.96 26.13 40.46
CA LEU A 785 45.17 24.77 40.98
C LEU A 785 46.40 24.71 41.90
N PRO A 786 46.32 24.00 43.06
CA PRO A 786 47.44 23.84 43.97
C PRO A 786 48.67 23.23 43.30
N ALA A 787 49.86 23.68 43.69
CA ALA A 787 51.13 23.09 43.25
C ALA A 787 51.61 21.96 44.16
N GLN A 788 51.13 21.92 45.41
CA GLN A 788 51.53 20.93 46.42
C GLN A 788 50.51 19.80 46.49
N ILE A 789 51.00 18.56 46.42
CA ILE A 789 50.20 17.34 46.57
C ILE A 789 49.62 17.31 47.98
N GLY A 790 48.31 17.12 48.10
CA GLY A 790 47.62 17.06 49.38
C GLY A 790 48.01 15.83 50.21
N ASP A 791 47.90 15.98 51.53
CA ASP A 791 48.18 14.93 52.49
C ASP A 791 47.31 13.68 52.27
N GLY A 792 47.87 12.51 52.58
CA GLY A 792 47.21 11.22 52.37
C GLY A 792 47.37 10.64 50.96
N THR A 793 47.96 11.39 50.03
CA THR A 793 48.17 10.93 48.65
C THR A 793 49.36 9.98 48.59
N ILE A 794 49.20 8.83 47.93
CA ILE A 794 50.30 7.90 47.67
C ILE A 794 50.79 8.09 46.23
N VAL A 795 52.09 8.32 46.07
CA VAL A 795 52.72 8.56 44.77
C VAL A 795 53.91 7.64 44.52
N LYS A 796 54.28 7.45 43.25
CA LYS A 796 55.51 6.77 42.83
C LYS A 796 56.09 7.39 41.56
N ALA A 797 57.37 7.15 41.29
CA ALA A 797 57.99 7.44 40.00
C ALA A 797 57.66 6.33 38.98
N PRO A 798 57.72 6.59 37.66
CA PRO A 798 57.33 5.63 36.61
C PRO A 798 57.99 4.25 36.72
N THR A 799 59.29 4.23 36.97
CA THR A 799 60.13 3.01 37.01
C THR A 799 60.42 2.52 38.42
N SER A 800 59.95 3.23 39.46
CA SER A 800 60.22 2.85 40.85
C SER A 800 59.11 1.95 41.41
N ALA A 801 59.51 0.92 42.14
CA ALA A 801 58.61 0.11 42.96
C ALA A 801 58.26 0.80 44.28
N GLU A 802 59.05 1.79 44.71
CA GLU A 802 58.85 2.50 45.97
C GLU A 802 57.62 3.39 45.89
N ARG A 803 56.80 3.31 46.94
CA ARG A 803 55.58 4.08 47.12
C ARG A 803 55.77 5.05 48.27
N TRP A 804 55.31 6.27 48.08
CA TRP A 804 55.55 7.37 48.99
C TRP A 804 54.24 8.00 49.43
N LEU A 805 53.98 8.05 50.73
CA LEU A 805 52.85 8.76 51.31
C LEU A 805 53.23 10.24 51.48
N ILE A 806 52.35 11.14 51.03
CA ILE A 806 52.51 12.58 51.25
C ILE A 806 51.86 12.98 52.58
N THR A 807 52.59 13.66 53.44
CA THR A 807 52.09 14.19 54.72
C THR A 807 52.81 15.50 55.05
N SER A 808 52.05 16.57 55.27
CA SER A 808 52.54 17.93 55.53
C SER A 808 53.59 18.40 54.51
N GLY A 809 53.35 18.08 53.23
CA GLY A 809 54.24 18.44 52.11
C GLY A 809 55.55 17.64 52.05
N GLN A 810 55.74 16.64 52.90
CA GLN A 810 56.87 15.71 52.87
C GLN A 810 56.45 14.34 52.36
N ARG A 811 57.39 13.56 51.83
CA ARG A 811 57.19 12.17 51.40
C ARG A 811 57.81 11.20 52.41
N SER A 812 57.09 10.15 52.77
CA SER A 812 57.61 9.03 53.57
C SER A 812 57.36 7.71 52.85
N LEU A 813 58.31 6.77 52.92
CA LEU A 813 58.14 5.44 52.34
C LEU A 813 56.93 4.76 52.98
N THR A 814 56.07 4.18 52.16
CA THR A 814 54.86 3.50 52.64
C THR A 814 54.64 2.16 51.96
N THR A 815 54.15 1.20 52.75
CA THR A 815 53.60 -0.07 52.26
C THR A 815 52.08 -0.06 52.24
N GLY A 816 51.44 1.07 52.61
CA GLY A 816 50.00 1.18 52.79
C GLY A 816 49.18 0.83 51.56
N SER A 817 48.00 0.24 51.76
CA SER A 817 47.05 -0.05 50.69
C SER A 817 46.29 1.23 50.32
N GLY A 818 46.41 1.66 49.07
CA GLY A 818 45.74 2.85 48.56
C GLY A 818 46.08 3.12 47.10
N THR A 819 45.23 3.88 46.42
CA THR A 819 45.46 4.28 45.02
C THR A 819 46.80 5.00 44.93
N THR A 820 47.69 4.48 44.09
CA THR A 820 49.03 5.01 43.91
C THR A 820 49.10 5.73 42.59
N TRP A 821 49.43 7.01 42.63
CA TRP A 821 49.54 7.84 41.44
C TRP A 821 50.98 7.86 40.95
N THR A 822 51.17 7.56 39.67
CA THR A 822 52.47 7.75 39.04
C THR A 822 52.65 9.23 38.71
N ILE A 823 53.74 9.83 39.18
CA ILE A 823 54.12 11.21 38.88
C ILE A 823 55.53 11.23 38.30
N PRO A 824 55.93 12.29 37.57
CA PRO A 824 57.26 12.33 37.02
C PRO A 824 58.36 12.25 38.07
N ALA A 825 59.46 11.56 37.76
CA ALA A 825 60.57 11.38 38.71
C ALA A 825 61.12 12.71 39.23
N ARG A 826 61.21 13.74 38.37
CA ARG A 826 61.63 15.09 38.79
C ARG A 826 60.70 15.73 39.80
N VAL A 827 59.39 15.47 39.70
CA VAL A 827 58.39 16.05 40.61
C VAL A 827 58.52 15.36 41.96
N LEU A 828 58.63 14.02 41.94
CA LEU A 828 58.83 13.25 43.16
C LEU A 828 60.11 13.70 43.89
N SER A 829 61.22 13.91 43.19
CA SER A 829 62.50 14.35 43.79
C SER A 829 62.46 15.74 44.43
N LEU A 830 61.51 16.59 44.06
CA LEU A 830 61.35 17.93 44.65
C LEU A 830 60.55 17.90 45.96
N ILE A 831 59.90 16.78 46.28
CA ILE A 831 59.17 16.61 47.54
C ILE A 831 60.17 16.17 48.62
N PRO A 832 60.37 16.95 49.70
CA PRO A 832 61.31 16.61 50.76
C PRO A 832 60.96 15.27 51.41
N GLN A 833 61.96 14.44 51.69
CA GLN A 833 61.76 13.20 52.41
C GLN A 833 61.67 13.48 53.91
N ALA A 834 60.65 12.92 54.58
CA ALA A 834 60.58 12.94 56.03
C ALA A 834 61.72 12.07 56.60
N HIS A 835 62.47 12.63 57.55
CA HIS A 835 63.57 11.94 58.23
C HIS A 835 63.08 11.04 59.37
#